data_AF-V4ADX9-F1
#
_entry.id   AF-V4ADX9-F1
#
_cell.length_a   1.000
_cell.length_b   1.000
_cell.length_c   1.000
_cell.angle_alpha   90.00
_cell.angle_beta   90.00
_cell.angle_gamma   90.00
#
_symmetry.space_group_name_H-M   'P 1'
#
loop_
_entity.id
_entity.type
_entity.pdbx_description
1 polymer ?
#
loop_
_entity_poly.entity_id
_entity_poly.type
_entity_poly.pdbx_seq_one_letter_code
_entity_poly.pdbx_strand_id
1 'polypeptide(L)'
;MSLTSYDELLKQVESLKTENSSLRQELHDNSSHLTKLENEASNMKDVLTHVQYDMEGDYEFHEGNIYCDENTASLEANCQGEKLRLKIIFPHYSSRLSCKSALISKKDSCQKVKPRTSRQDLHELNLCYYDMLLFSRNCILREAEEESKQRKWFYDQLEVISSKIDNLPLTEQYNLQNDMTRRQLEYDAKQLTESLHQKLGTGDQIAVRQSSRVQRLRTIEAEMMELQKRRHQIQMITEQYGRAAYESSSGSMTNHHDLSSVMSFNSETSGRQPPPAVEFVEPLPPSSQQLGTRVEMVYSLLSMLGTHDKDDMSRTLLAMSSSPDSCIAMRQSGCLPLLIQLLHGSDKDSGLLGNTRGSKHARARASRALHNIVHSHPDDKRGRREARVLRLLEQIRAHCDQLRNDSTEDDEAGPQSQIDHQPGPAIAALMKLSFDEEHRHAICTLGGLQAIADLLQIDTQVYGNTTEQVNITMRRYACMSLTNLTFGDGTNKALLCSMTGAMAALVEQLNSANEDLCQVAASVIRNLSWRADLASKKILREVNAVRTLMYSSMKVKKEPTFKSILSALWNLSAHCTENKADICAVENALEFLVSILTYKSPSKTLAIIENGGGILRNVSSHIAVREDYRNILRQQGCLQILLKHLRSPSLTIVSNSCGTLWNLSARCAEDQQALWEMGAVSMLRNLVHSKHKMISMGSSAALKNLLSARPNLKNIDFDRHSQSGRPSLHARKQRALESELDPNLSETCDNVDS
;
A
#
# COMPACT_ATOMS: atom_id res chain seq x y z
N MET A 1 -12.13 62.12 -25.04
CA MET A 1 -13.40 61.37 -25.08
C MET A 1 -13.88 61.34 -26.52
N SER A 2 -13.63 60.25 -27.25
CA SER A 2 -14.23 60.01 -28.56
C SER A 2 -15.52 59.21 -28.36
N LEU A 3 -16.67 59.84 -28.64
CA LEU A 3 -17.96 59.17 -28.71
C LEU A 3 -17.90 58.18 -29.89
N THR A 4 -17.73 56.89 -29.61
CA THR A 4 -17.96 55.83 -30.60
C THR A 4 -19.39 55.97 -31.10
N SER A 5 -19.55 55.99 -32.42
CA SER A 5 -20.86 56.18 -33.05
C SER A 5 -21.78 55.02 -32.66
N TYR A 6 -23.06 55.31 -32.43
CA TYR A 6 -24.09 54.29 -32.17
C TYR A 6 -24.07 53.15 -33.22
N ASP A 7 -23.68 53.46 -34.45
CA ASP A 7 -23.53 52.50 -35.55
C ASP A 7 -22.35 51.53 -35.36
N GLU A 8 -21.26 51.94 -34.71
CA GLU A 8 -20.12 51.05 -34.40
C GLU A 8 -20.48 50.06 -33.28
N LEU A 9 -21.26 50.51 -32.29
CA LEU A 9 -21.79 49.66 -31.23
C LEU A 9 -22.77 48.62 -31.80
N LEU A 10 -23.64 49.02 -32.72
CA LEU A 10 -24.54 48.09 -33.42
C LEU A 10 -23.77 47.03 -34.20
N LYS A 11 -22.72 47.41 -34.93
CA LYS A 11 -21.84 46.46 -35.63
C LYS A 11 -21.12 45.50 -34.68
N GLN A 12 -20.64 45.99 -33.53
CA GLN A 12 -20.02 45.12 -32.52
C GLN A 12 -21.02 44.12 -31.93
N VAL A 13 -22.26 44.56 -31.66
CA VAL A 13 -23.31 43.67 -31.14
C VAL A 13 -23.70 42.61 -32.17
N GLU A 14 -23.79 42.96 -33.45
CA GLU A 14 -24.03 41.98 -34.52
C GLU A 14 -22.88 41.00 -34.65
N SER A 15 -21.63 41.47 -34.63
CA SER A 15 -20.44 40.60 -34.65
C SER A 15 -20.45 39.63 -33.47
N LEU A 16 -20.71 40.11 -32.25
CA LEU A 16 -20.79 39.28 -31.05
C LEU A 16 -21.94 38.29 -31.10
N LYS A 17 -23.09 38.64 -31.70
CA LYS A 17 -24.20 37.70 -31.92
C LYS A 17 -23.82 36.59 -32.89
N THR A 18 -23.12 36.92 -33.98
CA THR A 18 -22.65 35.91 -34.94
C THR A 18 -21.62 34.97 -34.31
N GLU A 19 -20.69 35.49 -33.51
CA GLU A 19 -19.70 34.70 -32.78
C GLU A 19 -20.38 33.81 -31.73
N ASN A 20 -21.36 34.32 -30.99
CA ASN A 20 -22.12 33.51 -30.03
C ASN A 20 -22.88 32.37 -30.72
N SER A 21 -23.44 32.62 -31.91
CA SER A 21 -24.11 31.60 -32.71
C SER A 21 -23.14 30.52 -33.17
N SER A 22 -21.95 30.90 -33.63
CA SER A 22 -20.89 29.97 -34.02
C SER A 22 -20.42 29.12 -32.84
N LEU A 23 -20.20 29.72 -31.67
CA LEU A 23 -19.78 29.01 -30.46
C LEU A 23 -20.84 28.04 -29.95
N ARG A 24 -22.13 28.39 -30.07
CA ARG A 24 -23.23 27.46 -29.74
C ARG A 24 -23.29 26.27 -30.69
N GLN A 25 -23.02 26.49 -31.98
CA GLN A 25 -22.95 25.41 -32.97
C GLN A 25 -21.75 24.49 -32.67
N GLU A 26 -20.57 25.06 -32.42
CA GLU A 26 -19.37 24.29 -32.07
C GLU A 26 -19.54 23.50 -30.77
N LEU A 27 -20.26 24.06 -29.78
CA LEU A 27 -20.61 23.35 -28.55
C LEU A 27 -21.55 22.18 -28.82
N HIS A 28 -22.52 22.35 -29.72
CA HIS A 28 -23.45 21.29 -30.12
C HIS A 28 -22.72 20.16 -30.86
N ASP A 29 -21.82 20.52 -31.79
CA ASP A 29 -21.03 19.55 -32.55
C ASP A 29 -20.07 18.78 -31.63
N ASN A 30 -19.41 19.47 -30.69
CA ASN A 30 -18.58 18.83 -29.67
C ASN A 30 -19.40 17.90 -28.76
N SER A 31 -20.62 18.28 -28.39
CA SER A 31 -21.53 17.40 -27.64
C SER A 31 -21.89 16.14 -28.43
N SER A 32 -22.16 16.28 -29.73
CA SER A 32 -22.46 15.14 -30.61
C SER A 32 -21.25 14.20 -30.77
N HIS A 33 -20.05 14.76 -30.94
CA HIS A 33 -18.81 14.01 -30.98
C HIS A 33 -18.54 13.26 -29.67
N LEU A 34 -18.83 13.88 -28.53
CA LEU A 34 -18.69 13.23 -27.22
C LEU A 34 -19.63 12.03 -27.10
N THR A 35 -20.91 12.18 -27.51
CA THR A 35 -21.87 11.07 -27.50
C THR A 35 -21.45 9.92 -28.43
N LYS A 36 -20.85 10.22 -29.59
CA LYS A 36 -20.30 9.18 -30.48
C LYS A 36 -19.13 8.43 -29.83
N LEU A 37 -18.20 9.15 -29.20
CA LEU A 37 -17.07 8.54 -28.47
C LEU A 37 -17.55 7.72 -27.27
N GLU A 38 -18.60 8.15 -26.58
CA GLU A 38 -19.22 7.38 -25.49
C GLU A 38 -19.85 6.08 -26.00
N ASN A 39 -20.53 6.11 -27.15
CA ASN A 39 -21.09 4.92 -27.78
C ASN A 39 -20.00 3.97 -28.30
N GLU A 40 -18.93 4.48 -28.91
CA GLU A 40 -17.78 3.67 -29.34
C GLU A 40 -17.05 3.04 -28.15
N ALA A 41 -16.89 3.77 -27.04
CA ALA A 41 -16.32 3.24 -25.81
C ALA A 41 -17.22 2.17 -25.16
N SER A 42 -18.54 2.32 -25.25
CA SER A 42 -19.49 1.30 -24.80
C SER A 42 -19.40 0.03 -25.65
N ASN A 43 -19.34 0.17 -26.98
CA ASN A 43 -19.20 -0.98 -27.87
C ASN A 43 -17.86 -1.71 -27.67
N MET A 44 -16.76 -0.98 -27.45
CA MET A 44 -15.46 -1.60 -27.12
C MET A 44 -15.48 -2.33 -25.79
N LYS A 45 -16.25 -1.83 -24.81
CA LYS A 45 -16.43 -2.50 -23.53
C LYS A 45 -17.15 -3.85 -23.72
N ASP A 46 -18.16 -3.90 -24.58
CA ASP A 46 -18.90 -5.13 -24.88
C ASP A 46 -18.03 -6.16 -25.61
N VAL A 47 -17.16 -5.73 -26.53
CA VAL A 47 -16.16 -6.58 -27.19
C VAL A 47 -15.14 -7.13 -26.18
N LEU A 48 -14.65 -6.29 -25.27
CA LEU A 48 -13.70 -6.73 -24.24
C LEU A 48 -14.33 -7.72 -23.25
N THR A 49 -15.61 -7.56 -22.91
CA THR A 49 -16.32 -8.55 -22.10
C THR A 49 -16.50 -9.89 -22.80
N HIS A 50 -16.67 -9.89 -24.13
CA HIS A 50 -16.71 -11.13 -24.91
C HIS A 50 -15.35 -11.84 -24.95
N VAL A 51 -14.26 -11.09 -25.21
CA VAL A 51 -12.89 -11.64 -25.20
C VAL A 51 -12.49 -12.16 -23.82
N GLN A 52 -12.97 -11.51 -22.74
CA GLN A 52 -12.72 -11.97 -21.39
C GLN A 52 -13.49 -13.26 -21.05
N TYR A 53 -14.69 -13.45 -21.61
CA TYR A 53 -15.46 -14.69 -21.48
C TYR A 53 -14.82 -15.86 -22.25
N ASP A 54 -14.22 -15.58 -23.42
CA ASP A 54 -13.54 -16.58 -24.24
C ASP A 54 -12.20 -17.03 -23.62
N MET A 55 -11.49 -16.15 -22.91
CA MET A 55 -10.23 -16.50 -22.22
C MET A 55 -10.41 -17.27 -20.89
N GLU A 56 -11.59 -17.18 -20.26
CA GLU A 56 -11.89 -17.91 -19.02
C GLU A 56 -12.37 -19.36 -19.28
N GLY A 57 -12.61 -19.75 -20.54
CA GLY A 57 -13.08 -21.08 -20.93
C GLY A 57 -12.01 -22.17 -21.11
N ASP A 58 -10.73 -21.83 -21.25
CA ASP A 58 -9.70 -22.74 -21.79
C ASP A 58 -8.61 -23.22 -20.81
N TYR A 59 -8.79 -23.09 -19.50
CA TYR A 59 -7.79 -23.56 -18.52
C TYR A 59 -8.27 -24.76 -17.70
N GLU A 60 -8.33 -25.94 -18.34
CA GLU A 60 -8.30 -27.22 -17.63
C GLU A 60 -6.86 -27.61 -17.24
N PHE A 61 -6.77 -28.23 -16.07
CA PHE A 61 -5.58 -28.58 -15.30
C PHE A 61 -4.80 -29.76 -15.92
N HIS A 62 -3.48 -29.65 -16.03
CA HIS A 62 -2.59 -30.82 -16.14
C HIS A 62 -1.52 -30.80 -15.05
N GLU A 63 -1.64 -31.72 -14.09
CA GLU A 63 -0.61 -32.09 -13.12
C GLU A 63 0.59 -32.74 -13.81
N GLY A 64 1.79 -32.24 -13.54
CA GLY A 64 3.06 -32.84 -13.97
C GLY A 64 4.23 -32.28 -13.17
N ASN A 65 4.91 -33.16 -12.42
CA ASN A 65 6.11 -32.91 -11.61
C ASN A 65 7.12 -31.96 -12.25
N ILE A 66 7.55 -30.92 -11.53
CA ILE A 66 8.72 -30.10 -11.90
C ILE A 66 9.60 -29.87 -10.67
N TYR A 67 10.85 -30.33 -10.80
CA TYR A 67 11.99 -30.02 -9.95
C TYR A 67 12.22 -28.50 -9.88
N CYS A 68 12.49 -27.97 -8.69
CA CYS A 68 12.79 -26.55 -8.49
C CYS A 68 14.14 -26.18 -9.14
N ASP A 69 14.13 -25.19 -10.03
CA ASP A 69 15.33 -24.49 -10.50
C ASP A 69 15.22 -22.99 -10.22
N GLU A 70 16.33 -22.38 -9.84
CA GLU A 70 16.48 -21.20 -8.97
C GLU A 70 16.30 -19.81 -9.64
N ASN A 71 15.63 -19.70 -10.79
CA ASN A 71 15.58 -18.42 -11.52
C ASN A 71 14.21 -18.15 -12.13
N THR A 72 13.36 -17.34 -11.46
CA THR A 72 12.35 -16.47 -12.10
C THR A 72 11.59 -15.64 -11.05
N ALA A 73 12.06 -14.41 -10.80
CA ALA A 73 11.26 -13.37 -10.15
C ALA A 73 11.53 -12.03 -10.86
N SER A 74 11.00 -11.93 -12.08
CA SER A 74 11.07 -10.74 -12.92
C SER A 74 9.70 -10.50 -13.54
N LEU A 75 8.78 -9.92 -12.78
CA LEU A 75 7.61 -9.23 -13.32
C LEU A 75 7.54 -7.84 -12.66
N GLU A 76 8.25 -6.91 -13.28
CA GLU A 76 8.08 -5.48 -13.10
C GLU A 76 6.85 -5.00 -13.88
N ALA A 77 5.98 -4.19 -13.25
CA ALA A 77 5.26 -3.11 -13.94
C ALA A 77 4.61 -2.11 -12.97
N ASN A 78 5.19 -0.90 -12.96
CA ASN A 78 4.53 0.40 -13.09
C ASN A 78 3.26 0.72 -12.28
N CYS A 79 3.38 1.68 -11.34
CA CYS A 79 2.55 2.90 -11.29
C CYS A 79 3.00 3.83 -10.14
N GLN A 80 3.54 5.01 -10.47
CA GLN A 80 3.46 6.20 -9.63
C GLN A 80 3.31 7.44 -10.51
N GLY A 81 2.32 8.27 -10.18
CA GLY A 81 2.25 9.66 -10.64
C GLY A 81 0.98 10.11 -11.34
N GLU A 82 -0.22 9.72 -10.88
CA GLU A 82 -1.45 10.45 -11.19
C GLU A 82 -2.18 10.76 -9.88
N LYS A 83 -2.60 12.02 -9.69
CA LYS A 83 -3.69 12.37 -8.76
C LYS A 83 -4.95 11.69 -9.29
N LEU A 84 -5.08 10.40 -9.04
CA LEU A 84 -6.31 9.67 -9.29
C LEU A 84 -7.28 10.06 -8.19
N ARG A 85 -8.23 10.95 -8.51
CA ARG A 85 -9.54 10.87 -7.86
C ARG A 85 -9.98 9.41 -8.02
N LEU A 86 -10.11 8.69 -6.91
CA LEU A 86 -10.67 7.35 -6.89
C LEU A 86 -12.05 7.39 -7.57
N LYS A 87 -12.14 6.98 -8.84
CA LYS A 87 -13.39 6.45 -9.38
C LYS A 87 -13.39 4.97 -9.02
N ILE A 88 -13.98 4.67 -7.87
CA ILE A 88 -14.34 3.29 -7.51
C ILE A 88 -15.43 2.86 -8.49
N ILE A 89 -15.11 1.94 -9.40
CA ILE A 89 -16.12 1.25 -10.20
C ILE A 89 -16.64 0.11 -9.34
N PHE A 90 -17.90 0.20 -8.92
CA PHE A 90 -18.60 -0.87 -8.21
C PHE A 90 -19.11 -1.91 -9.20
N PRO A 91 -18.93 -3.21 -8.96
CA PRO A 91 -19.71 -4.24 -9.64
C PRO A 91 -21.16 -4.10 -9.19
N HIS A 92 -22.05 -3.69 -10.10
CA HIS A 92 -23.48 -3.77 -9.90
C HIS A 92 -23.89 -5.26 -9.94
N TYR A 93 -24.09 -5.89 -8.78
CA TYR A 93 -24.82 -7.15 -8.72
C TYR A 93 -26.32 -6.84 -8.88
N SER A 94 -26.79 -6.87 -10.12
CA SER A 94 -28.22 -6.87 -10.41
C SER A 94 -28.81 -8.21 -10.01
N SER A 95 -29.61 -8.19 -8.94
CA SER A 95 -30.46 -9.28 -8.50
C SER A 95 -31.52 -9.63 -9.54
N ARG A 96 -31.36 -10.74 -10.27
CA ARG A 96 -32.47 -11.52 -10.85
C ARG A 96 -32.15 -13.02 -10.80
N LEU A 97 -32.38 -13.65 -9.65
CA LEU A 97 -32.79 -15.05 -9.66
C LEU A 97 -34.26 -15.09 -10.09
N SER A 98 -34.51 -15.51 -11.33
CA SER A 98 -35.80 -16.06 -11.72
C SER A 98 -35.62 -17.55 -11.96
N CYS A 99 -36.06 -18.37 -11.01
CA CYS A 99 -36.35 -19.78 -11.24
C CYS A 99 -37.34 -19.90 -12.40
N LYS A 100 -36.99 -20.64 -13.45
CA LYS A 100 -37.95 -21.32 -14.34
C LYS A 100 -37.25 -22.47 -15.10
N SER A 101 -37.64 -23.67 -14.70
CA SER A 101 -37.66 -24.94 -15.42
C SER A 101 -37.42 -24.94 -16.94
N ALA A 102 -36.53 -25.83 -17.41
CA ALA A 102 -36.74 -26.61 -18.64
C ALA A 102 -35.85 -27.86 -18.68
N LEU A 103 -36.51 -29.02 -18.73
CA LEU A 103 -35.97 -30.32 -19.15
C LEU A 103 -35.68 -30.29 -20.66
N ILE A 104 -34.65 -31.03 -21.12
CA ILE A 104 -34.68 -32.00 -22.25
C ILE A 104 -33.24 -32.44 -22.63
N SER A 105 -32.99 -33.74 -22.43
CA SER A 105 -32.27 -34.73 -23.26
C SER A 105 -31.02 -34.32 -24.09
N LYS A 106 -29.85 -34.88 -23.77
CA LYS A 106 -29.28 -36.11 -24.40
C LYS A 106 -27.92 -36.49 -23.79
N LYS A 107 -27.62 -37.78 -23.91
CA LYS A 107 -26.50 -38.58 -23.37
C LYS A 107 -25.14 -38.16 -23.96
N ASP A 108 -24.08 -38.13 -23.14
CA ASP A 108 -23.08 -39.22 -23.10
C ASP A 108 -22.06 -38.99 -21.97
N SER A 109 -21.39 -40.08 -21.60
CA SER A 109 -20.75 -40.39 -20.33
C SER A 109 -19.45 -39.63 -20.06
N CYS A 110 -19.40 -38.84 -18.96
CA CYS A 110 -18.27 -38.78 -18.03
C CYS A 110 -18.71 -38.13 -16.70
N GLN A 111 -18.15 -38.58 -15.58
CA GLN A 111 -18.62 -38.30 -14.21
C GLN A 111 -18.69 -36.80 -13.87
N LYS A 112 -19.91 -36.28 -13.63
CA LYS A 112 -20.14 -34.92 -13.10
C LYS A 112 -19.93 -34.89 -11.58
N VAL A 113 -18.83 -34.32 -11.13
CA VAL A 113 -18.73 -33.75 -9.78
C VAL A 113 -19.53 -32.43 -9.78
N LYS A 114 -20.64 -32.37 -9.04
CA LYS A 114 -21.33 -31.11 -8.76
C LYS A 114 -20.41 -30.23 -7.89
N PRO A 115 -20.21 -28.93 -8.17
CA PRO A 115 -19.61 -28.05 -7.18
C PRO A 115 -20.63 -27.86 -6.06
N ARG A 116 -20.43 -28.57 -4.94
CA ARG A 116 -21.05 -28.20 -3.68
C ARG A 116 -20.25 -27.01 -3.15
N THR A 117 -20.63 -25.78 -3.48
CA THR A 117 -20.24 -24.64 -2.64
C THR A 117 -20.82 -24.91 -1.27
N SER A 118 -19.94 -25.15 -0.30
CA SER A 118 -20.34 -25.47 1.06
C SER A 118 -21.01 -24.23 1.68
N ARG A 119 -21.91 -24.45 2.64
CA ARG A 119 -22.56 -23.36 3.39
C ARG A 119 -21.54 -22.47 4.13
N GLN A 120 -20.33 -22.99 4.35
CA GLN A 120 -19.17 -22.31 4.94
C GLN A 120 -18.51 -21.35 3.93
N ASP A 121 -18.37 -21.72 2.65
CA ASP A 121 -17.77 -20.87 1.61
C ASP A 121 -18.60 -19.58 1.36
N LEU A 122 -19.93 -19.68 1.45
CA LEU A 122 -20.82 -18.51 1.30
C LEU A 122 -20.78 -17.59 2.53
N HIS A 123 -20.47 -18.12 3.72
CA HIS A 123 -20.33 -17.31 4.94
C HIS A 123 -19.02 -16.51 4.92
N GLU A 124 -17.92 -17.15 4.52
CA GLU A 124 -16.61 -16.51 4.38
C GLU A 124 -16.61 -15.43 3.28
N LEU A 125 -17.27 -15.69 2.14
CA LEU A 125 -17.41 -14.69 1.07
C LEU A 125 -18.24 -13.47 1.52
N ASN A 126 -19.29 -13.69 2.32
CA ASN A 126 -20.09 -12.59 2.89
C ASN A 126 -19.34 -11.77 3.95
N LEU A 127 -18.45 -12.40 4.74
CA LEU A 127 -17.57 -11.69 5.68
C LEU A 127 -16.56 -10.83 4.91
N CYS A 128 -15.88 -11.39 3.92
CA CYS A 128 -14.93 -10.65 3.07
C CYS A 128 -15.60 -9.46 2.38
N TYR A 129 -16.83 -9.64 1.86
CA TYR A 129 -17.59 -8.55 1.24
C TYR A 129 -18.00 -7.47 2.25
N TYR A 130 -18.40 -7.84 3.46
CA TYR A 130 -18.72 -6.89 4.53
C TYR A 130 -17.49 -6.05 4.94
N ASP A 131 -16.31 -6.68 5.04
CA ASP A 131 -15.06 -5.99 5.37
C ASP A 131 -14.63 -5.03 4.24
N MET A 132 -14.84 -5.40 2.98
CA MET A 132 -14.63 -4.51 1.84
C MET A 132 -15.57 -3.29 1.87
N LEU A 133 -16.84 -3.48 2.24
CA LEU A 133 -17.81 -2.40 2.40
C LEU A 133 -17.44 -1.46 3.55
N LEU A 134 -17.00 -2.00 4.69
CA LEU A 134 -16.48 -1.22 5.82
C LEU A 134 -15.26 -0.40 5.44
N PHE A 135 -14.31 -1.00 4.71
CA PHE A 135 -13.14 -0.29 4.22
C PHE A 135 -13.51 0.84 3.26
N SER A 136 -14.43 0.58 2.32
CA SER A 136 -14.94 1.60 1.39
C SER A 136 -15.62 2.76 2.12
N ARG A 137 -16.44 2.46 3.15
CA ARG A 137 -17.10 3.46 4.01
C ARG A 137 -16.09 4.37 4.69
N ASN A 138 -15.08 3.80 5.33
CA ASN A 138 -14.05 4.55 6.07
C ASN A 138 -13.18 5.42 5.14
N CYS A 139 -12.88 4.94 3.93
CA CYS A 139 -12.16 5.73 2.93
C CYS A 139 -12.94 6.99 2.52
N ILE A 140 -14.25 6.85 2.23
CA ILE A 140 -15.10 7.99 1.84
C ILE A 140 -15.22 9.02 2.98
N LEU A 141 -15.36 8.56 4.23
CA LEU A 141 -15.43 9.45 5.40
C LEU A 141 -14.13 10.24 5.60
N ARG A 142 -12.98 9.57 5.50
CA ARG A 142 -11.67 10.23 5.64
C ARG A 142 -11.42 11.27 4.55
N GLU A 143 -11.77 10.96 3.29
CA GLU A 143 -11.66 11.92 2.18
C GLU A 143 -12.57 13.14 2.38
N ALA A 144 -13.79 12.92 2.90
CA ALA A 144 -14.71 14.02 3.20
C ALA A 144 -14.19 14.90 4.35
N GLU A 145 -13.60 14.30 5.38
CA GLU A 145 -13.01 15.03 6.52
C GLU A 145 -11.83 15.88 6.08
N GLU A 146 -10.91 15.33 5.28
CA GLU A 146 -9.74 16.04 4.77
C GLU A 146 -10.14 17.22 3.85
N GLU A 147 -11.09 17.00 2.94
CA GLU A 147 -11.64 18.07 2.10
C GLU A 147 -12.32 19.16 2.93
N SER A 148 -13.00 18.80 4.02
CA SER A 148 -13.63 19.75 4.95
C SER A 148 -12.61 20.59 5.71
N LYS A 149 -11.50 19.98 6.19
CA LYS A 149 -10.40 20.69 6.84
C LYS A 149 -9.73 21.69 5.91
N GLN A 150 -9.45 21.28 4.68
CA GLN A 150 -8.85 22.16 3.66
C GLN A 150 -9.79 23.30 3.30
N ARG A 151 -11.09 23.01 3.13
CA ARG A 151 -12.10 24.04 2.85
C ARG A 151 -12.24 25.05 3.99
N LYS A 152 -12.26 24.57 5.24
CA LYS A 152 -12.32 25.44 6.43
C LYS A 152 -11.11 26.38 6.46
N TRP A 153 -9.90 25.86 6.23
CA TRP A 153 -8.70 26.69 6.19
C TRP A 153 -8.81 27.86 5.19
N PHE A 154 -9.29 27.60 3.97
CA PHE A 154 -9.47 28.66 2.97
C PHE A 154 -10.50 29.71 3.40
N TYR A 155 -11.62 29.29 4.00
CA TYR A 155 -12.63 30.22 4.50
C TYR A 155 -12.11 31.05 5.67
N ASP A 156 -11.40 30.45 6.62
CA ASP A 156 -10.79 31.15 7.75
C ASP A 156 -9.79 32.22 7.23
N GLN A 157 -9.01 31.92 6.18
CA GLN A 157 -8.10 32.90 5.58
C GLN A 157 -8.85 34.03 4.83
N LEU A 158 -9.93 33.72 4.12
CA LEU A 158 -10.75 34.73 3.45
C LEU A 158 -11.46 35.66 4.46
N GLU A 159 -11.91 35.11 5.59
CA GLU A 159 -12.53 35.87 6.67
C GLU A 159 -11.54 36.86 7.31
N VAL A 160 -10.28 36.46 7.49
CA VAL A 160 -9.20 37.35 7.93
C VAL A 160 -8.99 38.51 6.95
N ILE A 161 -9.03 38.25 5.64
CA ILE A 161 -8.88 39.31 4.64
C ILE A 161 -10.12 40.23 4.63
N SER A 162 -11.32 39.68 4.72
CA SER A 162 -12.56 40.46 4.81
C SER A 162 -12.54 41.38 6.03
N SER A 163 -12.16 40.87 7.20
CA SER A 163 -12.05 41.67 8.42
C SER A 163 -11.03 42.81 8.28
N LYS A 164 -9.91 42.59 7.57
CA LYS A 164 -8.95 43.66 7.28
C LYS A 164 -9.53 44.74 6.35
N ILE A 165 -10.37 44.34 5.39
CA ILE A 165 -11.05 45.28 4.49
C ILE A 165 -12.11 46.10 5.25
N ASP A 166 -12.87 45.47 6.13
CA ASP A 166 -13.93 46.12 6.92
C ASP A 166 -13.38 47.10 7.97
N ASN A 167 -12.18 46.84 8.48
CA ASN A 167 -11.49 47.70 9.45
C ASN A 167 -10.73 48.88 8.80
N LEU A 168 -10.80 49.06 7.48
CA LEU A 168 -10.18 50.21 6.82
C LEU A 168 -10.98 51.50 7.12
N PRO A 169 -10.31 52.62 7.44
CA PRO A 169 -11.00 53.86 7.78
C PRO A 169 -11.85 54.39 6.62
N LEU A 170 -13.15 54.54 6.85
CA LEU A 170 -14.08 55.25 5.96
C LEU A 170 -13.97 56.76 6.24
N THR A 171 -12.97 57.43 5.67
CA THR A 171 -12.84 58.89 5.75
C THR A 171 -13.67 59.56 4.65
N GLU A 172 -14.42 60.63 4.98
CA GLU A 172 -15.20 61.43 4.01
C GLU A 172 -14.33 62.06 2.89
N GLN A 173 -13.03 62.21 3.14
CA GLN A 173 -12.04 62.63 2.14
C GLN A 173 -11.24 61.44 1.60
N TYR A 174 -11.08 61.40 0.28
CA TYR A 174 -10.34 60.36 -0.44
C TYR A 174 -8.89 60.23 0.05
N ASN A 175 -8.51 59.04 0.51
CA ASN A 175 -7.15 58.71 0.93
C ASN A 175 -6.57 57.61 0.02
N LEU A 176 -5.62 58.00 -0.83
CA LEU A 176 -4.95 57.12 -1.79
C LEU A 176 -4.28 55.90 -1.13
N GLN A 177 -3.75 56.05 0.08
CA GLN A 177 -3.08 54.97 0.80
C GLN A 177 -4.07 53.88 1.25
N ASN A 178 -5.26 54.29 1.70
CA ASN A 178 -6.32 53.35 2.09
C ASN A 178 -6.90 52.64 0.85
N ASP A 179 -7.05 53.36 -0.26
CA ASP A 179 -7.51 52.80 -1.55
C ASP A 179 -6.51 51.76 -2.10
N MET A 180 -5.21 52.07 -2.10
CA MET A 180 -4.18 51.09 -2.49
C MET A 180 -4.15 49.86 -1.57
N THR A 181 -4.26 50.06 -0.25
CA THR A 181 -4.31 48.96 0.72
C THR A 181 -5.53 48.07 0.49
N ARG A 182 -6.69 48.68 0.23
CA ARG A 182 -7.92 47.95 -0.09
C ARG A 182 -7.77 47.10 -1.35
N ARG A 183 -7.25 47.69 -2.44
CA ARG A 183 -7.04 46.98 -3.71
C ARG A 183 -6.06 45.82 -3.58
N GLN A 184 -5.04 45.95 -2.73
CA GLN A 184 -4.11 44.85 -2.45
C GLN A 184 -4.81 43.70 -1.72
N LEU A 185 -5.61 43.99 -0.70
CA LEU A 185 -6.37 42.96 0.03
C LEU A 185 -7.42 42.27 -0.87
N GLU A 186 -8.07 43.03 -1.76
CA GLU A 186 -9.00 42.47 -2.77
C GLU A 186 -8.27 41.57 -3.79
N TYR A 187 -7.05 41.95 -4.20
CA TYR A 187 -6.20 41.11 -5.04
C TYR A 187 -5.80 39.81 -4.33
N ASP A 188 -5.37 39.89 -3.06
CA ASP A 188 -4.99 38.73 -2.27
C ASP A 188 -6.18 37.78 -2.02
N ALA A 189 -7.38 38.33 -1.76
CA ALA A 189 -8.62 37.56 -1.66
C ALA A 189 -8.92 36.83 -2.97
N LYS A 190 -8.79 37.50 -4.12
CA LYS A 190 -9.00 36.90 -5.44
C LYS A 190 -8.03 35.76 -5.72
N GLN A 191 -6.73 35.94 -5.43
CA GLN A 191 -5.71 34.90 -5.58
C GLN A 191 -5.99 33.69 -4.68
N LEU A 192 -6.44 33.93 -3.45
CA LEU A 192 -6.78 32.87 -2.51
C LEU A 192 -8.04 32.11 -2.95
N THR A 193 -9.04 32.80 -3.48
CA THR A 193 -10.24 32.20 -4.08
C THR A 193 -9.88 31.38 -5.32
N GLU A 194 -9.00 31.86 -6.20
CA GLU A 194 -8.52 31.09 -7.36
C GLU A 194 -7.75 29.82 -6.93
N SER A 195 -6.93 29.92 -5.89
CA SER A 195 -6.23 28.76 -5.32
C SER A 195 -7.18 27.73 -4.71
N LEU A 196 -8.25 28.19 -4.02
CA LEU A 196 -9.34 27.35 -3.53
C LEU A 196 -10.01 26.60 -4.71
N HIS A 197 -10.35 27.31 -5.78
CA HIS A 197 -10.97 26.71 -6.97
C HIS A 197 -10.04 25.70 -7.66
N GLN A 198 -8.73 25.99 -7.74
CA GLN A 198 -7.76 25.08 -8.34
C GLN A 198 -7.57 23.80 -7.51
N LYS A 199 -7.59 23.90 -6.17
CA LYS A 199 -7.41 22.75 -5.28
C LYS A 199 -8.68 21.95 -5.05
N LEU A 200 -9.79 22.63 -4.79
CA LEU A 200 -11.05 22.00 -4.36
C LEU A 200 -12.17 22.10 -5.40
N GLY A 201 -12.03 22.85 -6.49
CA GLY A 201 -13.11 23.05 -7.47
C GLY A 201 -14.12 24.11 -7.06
N THR A 202 -15.12 24.37 -7.91
CA THR A 202 -16.21 25.33 -7.63
C THR A 202 -17.15 24.81 -6.54
N GLY A 203 -17.94 25.70 -5.94
CA GLY A 203 -18.98 25.35 -4.98
C GLY A 203 -19.91 24.24 -5.48
N ASP A 204 -20.34 24.33 -6.74
CA ASP A 204 -21.19 23.31 -7.37
C ASP A 204 -20.48 21.96 -7.52
N GLN A 205 -19.20 21.96 -7.92
CA GLN A 205 -18.41 20.72 -8.03
C GLN A 205 -18.13 20.06 -6.68
N ILE A 206 -18.05 20.86 -5.61
CA ILE A 206 -17.95 20.36 -4.23
C ILE A 206 -19.30 19.77 -3.82
N ALA A 207 -20.41 20.48 -4.05
CA ALA A 207 -21.76 20.03 -3.72
C ALA A 207 -22.12 18.71 -4.45
N VAL A 208 -21.85 18.61 -5.75
CA VAL A 208 -22.07 17.39 -6.54
C VAL A 208 -21.29 16.21 -5.95
N ARG A 209 -20.00 16.40 -5.62
CA ARG A 209 -19.19 15.34 -5.00
C ARG A 209 -19.68 14.96 -3.61
N GLN A 210 -20.08 15.91 -2.79
CA GLN A 210 -20.66 15.63 -1.47
C GLN A 210 -21.95 14.82 -1.60
N SER A 211 -22.84 15.20 -2.51
CA SER A 211 -24.05 14.44 -2.82
C SER A 211 -23.75 13.01 -3.30
N SER A 212 -22.76 12.83 -4.19
CA SER A 212 -22.33 11.49 -4.63
C SER A 212 -21.76 10.65 -3.49
N ARG A 213 -20.94 11.24 -2.60
CA ARG A 213 -20.37 10.54 -1.44
C ARG A 213 -21.46 10.12 -0.46
N VAL A 214 -22.41 11.00 -0.13
CA VAL A 214 -23.55 10.70 0.75
C VAL A 214 -24.42 9.60 0.15
N GLN A 215 -24.71 9.65 -1.16
CA GLN A 215 -25.47 8.61 -1.82
C GLN A 215 -24.76 7.26 -1.75
N ARG A 216 -23.43 7.23 -1.98
CA ARG A 216 -22.67 5.99 -1.89
C ARG A 216 -22.59 5.44 -0.47
N LEU A 217 -22.46 6.30 0.54
CA LEU A 217 -22.50 5.90 1.95
C LEU A 217 -23.85 5.26 2.30
N ARG A 218 -24.97 5.85 1.86
CA ARG A 218 -26.31 5.25 2.05
C ARG A 218 -26.44 3.88 1.39
N THR A 219 -25.89 3.71 0.19
CA THR A 219 -25.87 2.40 -0.49
C THR A 219 -25.05 1.38 0.29
N ILE A 220 -23.85 1.75 0.73
CA ILE A 220 -22.99 0.86 1.54
C ILE A 220 -23.67 0.48 2.86
N GLU A 221 -24.32 1.43 3.53
CA GLU A 221 -25.03 1.16 4.80
C GLU A 221 -26.23 0.23 4.61
N ALA A 222 -26.98 0.37 3.50
CA ALA A 222 -28.03 -0.57 3.13
C ALA A 222 -27.49 -1.97 2.80
N GLU A 223 -26.40 -2.07 2.02
CA GLU A 223 -25.74 -3.35 1.69
C GLU A 223 -25.22 -4.05 2.95
N MET A 224 -24.62 -3.30 3.88
CA MET A 224 -24.15 -3.81 5.17
C MET A 224 -25.29 -4.32 6.06
N MET A 225 -26.42 -3.60 6.14
CA MET A 225 -27.60 -4.04 6.90
C MET A 225 -28.21 -5.33 6.31
N GLU A 226 -28.27 -5.44 4.99
CA GLU A 226 -28.78 -6.64 4.32
C GLU A 226 -27.88 -7.86 4.58
N LEU A 227 -26.55 -7.69 4.57
CA LEU A 227 -25.61 -8.75 4.94
C LEU A 227 -25.73 -9.16 6.41
N GLN A 228 -25.94 -8.20 7.32
CA GLN A 228 -26.18 -8.47 8.73
C GLN A 228 -27.50 -9.22 8.94
N LYS A 229 -28.57 -8.86 8.21
CA LYS A 229 -29.86 -9.55 8.25
C LYS A 229 -29.74 -10.98 7.74
N ARG A 230 -29.02 -11.20 6.63
CA ARG A 230 -28.72 -12.54 6.10
C ARG A 230 -27.90 -13.37 7.08
N ARG A 231 -26.93 -12.77 7.75
CA ARG A 231 -26.15 -13.43 8.81
C ARG A 231 -27.04 -13.89 9.95
N HIS A 232 -27.93 -13.02 10.44
CA HIS A 232 -28.87 -13.37 11.49
C HIS A 232 -29.84 -14.49 11.06
N GLN A 233 -30.30 -14.46 9.81
CA GLN A 233 -31.17 -15.50 9.24
C GLN A 233 -30.45 -16.85 9.11
N ILE A 234 -29.18 -16.85 8.69
CA ILE A 234 -28.34 -18.06 8.64
C ILE A 234 -28.11 -18.61 10.05
N GLN A 235 -27.90 -17.74 11.04
CA GLN A 235 -27.69 -18.12 12.44
C GLN A 235 -28.95 -18.78 13.04
N MET A 236 -30.13 -18.18 12.83
CA MET A 236 -31.43 -18.76 13.20
C MET A 236 -31.67 -20.14 12.55
N ILE A 237 -31.36 -20.31 11.26
CA ILE A 237 -31.51 -21.59 10.57
C ILE A 237 -30.51 -22.63 11.08
N THR A 238 -29.30 -22.21 11.47
CA THR A 238 -28.27 -23.11 12.00
C THR A 238 -28.67 -23.64 13.39
N GLU A 239 -29.28 -22.80 14.21
CA GLU A 239 -29.85 -23.19 15.50
C GLU A 239 -31.07 -24.13 15.36
N GLN A 240 -31.90 -23.93 14.33
CA GLN A 240 -33.07 -24.79 14.06
C GLN A 240 -32.67 -26.19 13.54
N TYR A 241 -31.63 -26.29 12.69
CA TYR A 241 -31.08 -27.58 12.26
C TYR A 241 -30.24 -28.28 13.36
N GLY A 242 -29.64 -27.52 14.28
CA GLY A 242 -28.98 -28.06 15.47
C GLY A 242 -29.96 -28.73 16.44
N ARG A 243 -31.19 -28.21 16.57
CA ARG A 243 -32.26 -28.83 17.36
C ARG A 243 -32.79 -30.14 16.74
N ALA A 244 -32.96 -30.20 15.42
CA ALA A 244 -33.44 -31.39 14.73
C ALA A 244 -32.44 -32.58 14.78
N ALA A 245 -31.14 -32.29 14.93
CA ALA A 245 -30.10 -33.32 15.10
C ALA A 245 -30.08 -33.94 16.52
N TYR A 246 -30.65 -33.26 17.52
CA TYR A 246 -30.81 -33.76 18.88
C TYR A 246 -32.11 -34.57 19.08
N GLU A 247 -33.12 -34.40 18.23
CA GLU A 247 -34.40 -35.13 18.32
C GLU A 247 -34.35 -36.51 17.63
N SER A 248 -33.28 -36.88 16.92
CA SER A 248 -33.12 -38.20 16.28
C SER A 248 -32.46 -39.28 17.15
N SER A 249 -32.18 -39.02 18.44
CA SER A 249 -31.53 -39.99 19.35
C SER A 249 -32.33 -40.37 20.61
N SER A 250 -33.62 -40.05 20.69
CA SER A 250 -34.46 -40.55 21.78
C SER A 250 -35.89 -40.82 21.31
N GLY A 251 -36.06 -41.92 20.58
CA GLY A 251 -37.36 -42.54 20.37
C GLY A 251 -37.68 -43.50 21.50
N SER A 252 -38.71 -43.17 22.29
CA SER A 252 -39.73 -44.08 22.88
C SER A 252 -39.96 -43.85 24.39
N MET A 253 -41.02 -43.11 24.74
CA MET A 253 -42.22 -43.64 25.41
C MET A 253 -43.18 -42.50 25.86
N THR A 254 -44.40 -42.63 25.35
CA THR A 254 -45.74 -42.26 25.89
C THR A 254 -46.20 -40.81 26.13
N ASN A 255 -47.22 -40.47 25.32
CA ASN A 255 -48.33 -39.52 25.52
C ASN A 255 -48.80 -39.32 26.97
N HIS A 256 -49.11 -38.08 27.40
CA HIS A 256 -50.44 -37.47 27.21
C HIS A 256 -50.57 -36.07 27.88
N HIS A 257 -51.16 -35.15 27.11
CA HIS A 257 -52.07 -34.02 27.41
C HIS A 257 -51.87 -33.07 28.61
N ASP A 258 -51.74 -31.79 28.21
CA ASP A 258 -52.52 -30.60 28.59
C ASP A 258 -52.90 -30.37 30.07
N LEU A 259 -52.55 -29.18 30.58
CA LEU A 259 -53.48 -28.05 30.68
C LEU A 259 -52.82 -26.82 31.31
N SER A 260 -53.18 -25.67 30.77
CA SER A 260 -52.93 -24.33 31.26
C SER A 260 -53.54 -24.09 32.65
N SER A 261 -52.91 -23.22 33.46
CA SER A 261 -53.52 -22.02 34.09
C SER A 261 -52.76 -21.56 35.36
N VAL A 262 -52.28 -20.31 35.44
CA VAL A 262 -52.89 -19.12 36.09
C VAL A 262 -52.58 -19.01 37.60
N MET A 263 -51.84 -17.95 37.98
CA MET A 263 -51.83 -17.19 39.27
C MET A 263 -51.64 -17.96 40.60
N SER A 264 -51.19 -17.46 41.75
CA SER A 264 -50.48 -16.27 42.26
C SER A 264 -50.31 -16.50 43.79
N PHE A 265 -49.51 -15.65 44.45
CA PHE A 265 -49.54 -15.23 45.88
C PHE A 265 -49.02 -16.13 47.04
N ASN A 266 -47.98 -15.58 47.70
CA ASN A 266 -47.75 -15.34 49.13
C ASN A 266 -48.26 -16.33 50.21
N SER A 267 -47.35 -16.85 51.06
CA SER A 267 -47.11 -16.35 52.45
C SER A 267 -46.30 -17.33 53.32
N GLU A 268 -45.28 -16.76 53.97
CA GLU A 268 -44.80 -16.91 55.35
C GLU A 268 -44.99 -18.18 56.23
N THR A 269 -43.85 -18.53 56.86
CA THR A 269 -43.62 -18.94 58.27
C THR A 269 -43.56 -20.41 58.73
N SER A 270 -42.44 -20.67 59.43
CA SER A 270 -42.24 -21.56 60.60
C SER A 270 -41.81 -23.03 60.42
N GLY A 271 -40.48 -23.24 60.47
CA GLY A 271 -39.81 -23.95 61.59
C GLY A 271 -39.81 -25.49 61.66
N ARG A 272 -38.66 -26.11 61.32
CA ARG A 272 -37.92 -27.13 62.13
C ARG A 272 -36.71 -27.70 61.36
N GLN A 273 -35.54 -27.75 62.01
CA GLN A 273 -34.31 -28.49 61.64
C GLN A 273 -34.25 -29.87 62.36
N PRO A 274 -33.26 -30.81 62.19
CA PRO A 274 -31.98 -30.85 61.43
C PRO A 274 -31.72 -32.24 60.67
N PRO A 275 -30.47 -32.76 60.44
CA PRO A 275 -29.61 -32.77 59.24
C PRO A 275 -29.34 -34.20 58.66
N PRO A 276 -28.26 -34.51 57.90
CA PRO A 276 -27.65 -33.89 56.72
C PRO A 276 -27.90 -34.72 55.43
N ALA A 277 -28.07 -34.10 54.26
CA ALA A 277 -28.18 -34.80 52.98
C ALA A 277 -27.02 -34.43 52.05
N VAL A 278 -26.45 -35.46 51.43
CA VAL A 278 -25.40 -35.41 50.43
C VAL A 278 -25.99 -34.77 49.16
N GLU A 279 -25.58 -33.54 48.84
CA GLU A 279 -26.02 -32.85 47.63
C GLU A 279 -25.32 -33.42 46.39
N PHE A 280 -26.09 -34.17 45.59
CA PHE A 280 -25.85 -34.30 44.16
C PHE A 280 -26.38 -33.03 43.50
N VAL A 281 -25.46 -32.16 43.05
CA VAL A 281 -25.78 -30.96 42.27
C VAL A 281 -25.94 -31.37 40.80
N GLU A 282 -27.17 -31.34 40.29
CA GLU A 282 -27.43 -31.33 38.84
C GLU A 282 -27.00 -29.98 38.22
N PRO A 283 -26.49 -29.94 36.98
CA PRO A 283 -25.91 -28.73 36.40
C PRO A 283 -26.99 -27.73 35.94
N LEU A 284 -26.88 -26.48 36.40
CA LEU A 284 -27.61 -25.32 35.86
C LEU A 284 -27.29 -25.08 34.36
N PRO A 285 -28.22 -24.53 33.56
CA PRO A 285 -27.97 -24.21 32.15
C PRO A 285 -26.98 -23.03 31.97
N PRO A 286 -26.11 -23.06 30.94
CA PRO A 286 -25.03 -22.07 30.77
C PRO A 286 -25.56 -20.83 30.05
N SER A 287 -25.85 -19.75 30.77
CA SER A 287 -26.06 -18.42 30.13
C SER A 287 -25.86 -17.22 31.06
N SER A 288 -26.01 -17.37 32.38
CA SER A 288 -25.84 -16.27 33.33
C SER A 288 -24.38 -16.02 33.74
N GLN A 289 -23.56 -17.06 33.89
CA GLN A 289 -22.15 -16.93 34.29
C GLN A 289 -21.29 -16.24 33.20
N GLN A 290 -21.50 -16.55 31.92
CA GLN A 290 -20.75 -15.94 30.81
C GLN A 290 -20.98 -14.42 30.67
N LEU A 291 -22.17 -13.94 31.06
CA LEU A 291 -22.47 -12.50 31.05
C LEU A 291 -21.75 -11.80 32.23
N GLY A 292 -21.73 -12.43 33.40
CA GLY A 292 -21.02 -11.93 34.60
C GLY A 292 -19.51 -11.78 34.36
N THR A 293 -18.86 -12.80 33.78
CA THR A 293 -17.42 -12.74 33.47
C THR A 293 -17.11 -11.62 32.47
N ARG A 294 -17.94 -11.43 31.44
CA ARG A 294 -17.77 -10.35 30.45
C ARG A 294 -17.90 -8.96 31.06
N VAL A 295 -18.85 -8.75 31.97
CA VAL A 295 -19.05 -7.47 32.65
C VAL A 295 -17.87 -7.16 33.58
N GLU A 296 -17.42 -8.13 34.38
CA GLU A 296 -16.24 -7.97 35.26
C GLU A 296 -14.95 -7.70 34.48
N MET A 297 -14.77 -8.32 33.31
CA MET A 297 -13.61 -8.05 32.45
C MET A 297 -13.64 -6.64 31.85
N VAL A 298 -14.81 -6.13 31.45
CA VAL A 298 -14.95 -4.76 30.96
C VAL A 298 -14.63 -3.76 32.08
N TYR A 299 -15.13 -3.99 33.30
CA TYR A 299 -14.77 -3.17 34.46
C TYR A 299 -13.27 -3.25 34.80
N SER A 300 -12.66 -4.43 34.71
CA SER A 300 -11.21 -4.60 34.92
C SER A 300 -10.38 -3.88 33.85
N LEU A 301 -10.79 -3.95 32.57
CA LEU A 301 -10.15 -3.22 31.47
C LEU A 301 -10.29 -1.70 31.63
N LEU A 302 -11.48 -1.22 31.99
CA LEU A 302 -11.75 0.20 32.26
C LEU A 302 -10.95 0.71 33.47
N SER A 303 -10.81 -0.11 34.52
CA SER A 303 -9.98 0.20 35.69
C SER A 303 -8.48 0.21 35.35
N MET A 304 -8.01 -0.68 34.46
CA MET A 304 -6.63 -0.72 33.98
C MET A 304 -6.26 0.46 33.06
N LEU A 305 -7.23 1.02 32.33
CA LEU A 305 -7.04 2.28 31.59
C LEU A 305 -6.82 3.49 32.52
N GLY A 306 -7.22 3.39 33.80
CA GLY A 306 -7.03 4.42 34.81
C GLY A 306 -5.74 4.31 35.62
N THR A 307 -5.07 3.14 35.63
CA THR A 307 -3.80 2.94 36.36
C THR A 307 -2.60 3.00 35.42
N HIS A 308 -1.67 3.92 35.67
CA HIS A 308 -0.41 3.99 34.93
C HIS A 308 0.62 2.92 35.36
N ASP A 309 0.28 2.05 36.32
CA ASP A 309 1.16 0.99 36.81
C ASP A 309 1.05 -0.29 35.96
N LYS A 310 2.11 -0.57 35.20
CA LYS A 310 2.24 -1.73 34.32
C LYS A 310 2.34 -3.05 35.09
N ASP A 311 2.90 -3.03 36.29
CA ASP A 311 3.04 -4.22 37.11
C ASP A 311 1.67 -4.68 37.63
N ASP A 312 0.82 -3.75 38.07
CA ASP A 312 -0.59 -4.03 38.40
C ASP A 312 -1.38 -4.52 37.19
N MET A 313 -1.27 -3.82 36.05
CA MET A 313 -1.91 -4.22 34.81
C MET A 313 -1.53 -5.65 34.40
N SER A 314 -0.24 -6.00 34.49
CA SER A 314 0.26 -7.33 34.17
C SER A 314 -0.25 -8.42 35.14
N ARG A 315 -0.40 -8.09 36.44
CA ARG A 315 -0.96 -8.99 37.45
C ARG A 315 -2.42 -9.31 37.14
N THR A 316 -3.22 -8.28 36.85
CA THR A 316 -4.64 -8.42 36.51
C THR A 316 -4.83 -9.22 35.23
N LEU A 317 -4.09 -8.90 34.16
CA LEU A 317 -4.17 -9.65 32.90
C LEU A 317 -3.80 -11.13 33.07
N LEU A 318 -2.79 -11.43 33.89
CA LEU A 318 -2.43 -12.81 34.20
C LEU A 318 -3.52 -13.52 35.01
N ALA A 319 -4.10 -12.87 36.03
CA ALA A 319 -5.19 -13.43 36.82
C ALA A 319 -6.43 -13.72 35.96
N MET A 320 -6.78 -12.82 35.04
CA MET A 320 -7.87 -13.02 34.07
C MET A 320 -7.60 -14.19 33.12
N SER A 321 -6.33 -14.50 32.82
CA SER A 321 -5.96 -15.61 31.94
C SER A 321 -5.97 -17.00 32.61
N SER A 322 -6.55 -17.11 33.81
CA SER A 322 -6.53 -18.33 34.63
C SER A 322 -7.46 -19.45 34.14
N SER A 323 -8.51 -19.14 33.37
CA SER A 323 -9.44 -20.12 32.81
C SER A 323 -9.53 -20.06 31.28
N PRO A 324 -9.83 -21.18 30.59
CA PRO A 324 -10.01 -21.20 29.14
C PRO A 324 -11.07 -20.21 28.65
N ASP A 325 -12.25 -20.18 29.28
CA ASP A 325 -13.35 -19.27 28.92
C ASP A 325 -12.95 -17.79 29.01
N SER A 326 -12.23 -17.42 30.08
CA SER A 326 -11.72 -16.07 30.23
C SER A 326 -10.67 -15.73 29.17
N CYS A 327 -9.81 -16.69 28.81
CA CYS A 327 -8.85 -16.51 27.71
C CYS A 327 -9.53 -16.24 26.35
N ILE A 328 -10.64 -16.93 26.04
CA ILE A 328 -11.44 -16.68 24.83
C ILE A 328 -11.93 -15.23 24.82
N ALA A 329 -12.50 -14.82 25.96
CA ALA A 329 -13.11 -13.52 26.09
C ALA A 329 -12.07 -12.39 26.11
N MET A 330 -10.89 -12.61 26.70
CA MET A 330 -9.75 -11.70 26.61
C MET A 330 -9.28 -11.51 25.16
N ARG A 331 -9.22 -12.59 24.38
CA ARG A 331 -8.89 -12.49 22.95
C ARG A 331 -9.93 -11.68 22.18
N GLN A 332 -11.22 -11.95 22.41
CA GLN A 332 -12.32 -11.23 21.76
C GLN A 332 -12.38 -9.75 22.16
N SER A 333 -11.95 -9.42 23.38
CA SER A 333 -11.93 -8.06 23.92
C SER A 333 -10.71 -7.24 23.50
N GLY A 334 -9.78 -7.81 22.73
CA GLY A 334 -8.60 -7.10 22.26
C GLY A 334 -7.47 -6.98 23.29
N CYS A 335 -7.35 -7.92 24.24
CA CYS A 335 -6.26 -7.91 25.21
C CYS A 335 -4.88 -8.23 24.61
N LEU A 336 -4.82 -8.84 23.42
CA LEU A 336 -3.57 -9.22 22.77
C LEU A 336 -2.64 -8.01 22.50
N PRO A 337 -3.08 -6.92 21.84
CA PRO A 337 -2.29 -5.70 21.70
C PRO A 337 -1.72 -5.16 23.03
N LEU A 338 -2.49 -5.19 24.12
CA LEU A 338 -2.03 -4.72 25.43
C LEU A 338 -0.89 -5.59 25.98
N LEU A 339 -1.00 -6.91 25.85
CA LEU A 339 0.07 -7.83 26.23
C LEU A 339 1.32 -7.62 25.38
N ILE A 340 1.17 -7.41 24.08
CA ILE A 340 2.29 -7.12 23.17
C ILE A 340 2.95 -5.77 23.52
N GLN A 341 2.16 -4.76 23.89
CA GLN A 341 2.67 -3.46 24.35
C GLN A 341 3.46 -3.60 25.67
N LEU A 342 2.99 -4.41 26.62
CA LEU A 342 3.77 -4.70 27.82
C LEU A 342 5.10 -5.39 27.48
N LEU A 343 5.12 -6.30 26.50
CA LEU A 343 6.32 -7.03 26.08
C LEU A 343 7.34 -6.15 25.32
N HIS A 344 6.88 -5.31 24.40
CA HIS A 344 7.71 -4.63 23.40
C HIS A 344 7.44 -3.12 23.27
N GLY A 345 6.78 -2.50 24.24
CA GLY A 345 6.53 -1.06 24.26
C GLY A 345 7.81 -0.22 24.18
N SER A 346 7.64 1.08 23.97
CA SER A 346 8.75 2.04 23.96
C SER A 346 9.29 2.25 25.37
N ASP A 347 10.61 2.10 25.53
CA ASP A 347 11.35 2.48 26.74
C ASP A 347 11.55 4.00 26.87
N LYS A 348 11.38 4.75 25.77
CA LYS A 348 11.53 6.22 25.76
C LYS A 348 10.29 6.89 26.33
N ASP A 349 10.51 7.90 27.18
CA ASP A 349 9.50 8.87 27.61
C ASP A 349 9.05 9.72 26.41
N SER A 350 8.21 9.13 25.57
CA SER A 350 7.44 9.91 24.60
C SER A 350 6.45 10.74 25.41
N GLY A 351 6.58 12.06 25.36
CA GLY A 351 6.08 13.07 26.31
C GLY A 351 4.55 13.15 26.55
N LEU A 352 3.78 12.12 26.19
CA LEU A 352 2.35 11.98 26.50
C LEU A 352 1.96 10.64 27.16
N LEU A 353 2.73 9.55 26.97
CA LEU A 353 2.36 8.20 27.46
C LEU A 353 3.47 7.53 28.30
N GLY A 354 4.63 8.18 28.44
CA GLY A 354 5.78 7.65 29.19
C GLY A 354 6.35 6.37 28.59
N ASN A 355 7.25 5.71 29.33
CA ASN A 355 7.64 4.33 29.04
C ASN A 355 6.37 3.46 28.94
N THR A 356 6.23 2.68 27.88
CA THR A 356 5.09 1.75 27.66
C THR A 356 5.48 0.28 27.79
N ARG A 357 6.78 -0.03 27.87
CA ARG A 357 7.31 -1.39 28.11
C ARG A 357 7.19 -1.78 29.57
N GLY A 358 6.75 -3.01 29.86
CA GLY A 358 6.68 -3.54 31.21
C GLY A 358 8.07 -3.80 31.82
N SER A 359 8.15 -3.79 33.15
CA SER A 359 9.29 -4.33 33.91
C SER A 359 9.56 -5.79 33.55
N LYS A 360 10.73 -6.34 33.92
CA LYS A 360 11.05 -7.77 33.73
C LYS A 360 9.94 -8.69 34.27
N HIS A 361 9.45 -8.40 35.47
CA HIS A 361 8.36 -9.14 36.10
C HIS A 361 7.03 -8.95 35.34
N ALA A 362 6.69 -7.73 34.95
CA ALA A 362 5.47 -7.46 34.18
C ALA A 362 5.48 -8.18 32.82
N ARG A 363 6.65 -8.24 32.15
CA ARG A 363 6.82 -8.95 30.88
C ARG A 363 6.73 -10.46 31.03
N ALA A 364 7.27 -11.03 32.10
CA ALA A 364 7.10 -12.46 32.40
C ALA A 364 5.61 -12.81 32.60
N ARG A 365 4.86 -11.98 33.34
CA ARG A 365 3.41 -12.17 33.50
C ARG A 365 2.64 -12.00 32.19
N ALA A 366 2.98 -10.97 31.39
CA ALA A 366 2.35 -10.75 30.09
C ALA A 366 2.63 -11.89 29.10
N SER A 367 3.86 -12.42 29.07
CA SER A 367 4.23 -13.59 28.26
C SER A 367 3.41 -14.81 28.67
N ARG A 368 3.26 -15.04 29.99
CA ARG A 368 2.45 -16.16 30.50
C ARG A 368 0.97 -16.01 30.20
N ALA A 369 0.41 -14.80 30.32
CA ALA A 369 -0.97 -14.53 29.95
C ALA A 369 -1.21 -14.76 28.44
N LEU A 370 -0.28 -14.30 27.60
CA LEU A 370 -0.30 -14.55 26.15
C LEU A 370 -0.28 -16.04 25.83
N HIS A 371 0.57 -16.81 26.53
CA HIS A 371 0.63 -18.26 26.44
C HIS A 371 -0.70 -18.93 26.75
N ASN A 372 -1.31 -18.57 27.88
CA ASN A 372 -2.62 -19.11 28.27
C ASN A 372 -3.69 -18.79 27.20
N ILE A 373 -3.71 -17.56 26.68
CA ILE A 373 -4.68 -17.15 25.64
C ILE A 373 -4.52 -17.96 24.36
N VAL A 374 -3.29 -18.14 23.87
CA VAL A 374 -3.03 -18.90 22.63
C VAL A 374 -3.32 -20.39 22.80
N HIS A 375 -3.01 -20.97 23.96
CA HIS A 375 -3.21 -22.39 24.23
C HIS A 375 -4.62 -22.76 24.70
N SER A 376 -5.52 -21.79 24.88
CA SER A 376 -6.91 -22.03 25.28
C SER A 376 -7.74 -22.83 24.26
N HIS A 377 -7.32 -22.89 22.98
CA HIS A 377 -7.99 -23.65 21.92
C HIS A 377 -6.99 -24.44 21.06
N PRO A 378 -6.44 -25.56 21.55
CA PRO A 378 -5.41 -26.31 20.84
C PRO A 378 -5.93 -27.08 19.62
N ASP A 379 -7.24 -27.35 19.51
CA ASP A 379 -7.81 -28.20 18.46
C ASP A 379 -8.08 -27.46 17.13
N ASP A 380 -8.03 -26.13 17.14
CA ASP A 380 -8.17 -25.31 15.94
C ASP A 380 -6.86 -25.30 15.11
N LYS A 381 -6.96 -25.37 13.78
CA LYS A 381 -5.81 -25.23 12.88
C LYS A 381 -5.08 -23.92 13.13
N ARG A 382 -5.82 -22.83 13.34
CA ARG A 382 -5.26 -21.53 13.71
C ARG A 382 -4.57 -21.57 15.08
N GLY A 383 -5.20 -22.20 16.07
CA GLY A 383 -4.64 -22.38 17.42
C GLY A 383 -3.29 -23.12 17.40
N ARG A 384 -3.19 -24.22 16.65
CA ARG A 384 -1.92 -24.95 16.47
C ARG A 384 -0.83 -24.12 15.79
N ARG A 385 -1.21 -23.33 14.78
CA ARG A 385 -0.31 -22.41 14.08
C ARG A 385 0.24 -21.35 15.03
N GLU A 386 -0.65 -20.67 15.73
CA GLU A 386 -0.31 -19.64 16.71
C GLU A 386 0.52 -20.20 17.87
N ALA A 387 0.17 -21.37 18.41
CA ALA A 387 0.95 -22.05 19.45
C ALA A 387 2.37 -22.40 18.98
N ARG A 388 2.52 -22.88 17.73
CA ARG A 388 3.84 -23.15 17.15
C ARG A 388 4.66 -21.86 17.04
N VAL A 389 4.07 -20.79 16.51
CA VAL A 389 4.73 -19.48 16.37
C VAL A 389 5.10 -18.92 17.74
N LEU A 390 4.18 -18.97 18.71
CA LEU A 390 4.40 -18.43 20.05
C LEU A 390 5.60 -19.08 20.73
N ARG A 391 5.73 -20.41 20.68
CA ARG A 391 6.89 -21.12 21.26
C ARG A 391 8.23 -20.64 20.69
N LEU A 392 8.29 -20.34 19.40
CA LEU A 392 9.50 -19.81 18.77
C LEU A 392 9.78 -18.37 19.23
N LEU A 393 8.73 -17.55 19.35
CA LEU A 393 8.84 -16.19 19.86
C LEU A 393 9.23 -16.14 21.35
N GLU A 394 8.75 -17.08 22.16
CA GLU A 394 9.15 -17.22 23.57
C GLU A 394 10.64 -17.50 23.70
N GLN A 395 11.21 -18.37 22.87
CA GLN A 395 12.66 -18.63 22.85
C GLN A 395 13.46 -17.38 22.48
N ILE A 396 13.01 -16.63 21.46
CA ILE A 396 13.67 -15.36 21.07
C ILE A 396 13.58 -14.32 22.18
N ARG A 397 12.40 -14.15 22.80
CA ARG A 397 12.20 -13.21 23.91
C ARG A 397 13.06 -13.55 25.12
N ALA A 398 13.11 -14.83 25.49
CA ALA A 398 13.94 -15.31 26.60
C ALA A 398 15.43 -15.00 26.36
N HIS A 399 15.93 -15.25 25.14
CA HIS A 399 17.30 -14.91 24.78
C HIS A 399 17.56 -13.39 24.83
N CYS A 400 16.64 -12.58 24.30
CA CYS A 400 16.73 -11.12 24.38
C CYS A 400 16.76 -10.63 25.84
N ASP A 401 15.99 -11.27 26.72
CA ASP A 401 15.93 -10.94 28.14
C ASP A 401 17.19 -11.33 28.90
N GLN A 402 17.83 -12.44 28.51
CA GLN A 402 19.15 -12.83 29.05
C GLN A 402 20.20 -11.78 28.70
N LEU A 403 20.36 -11.45 27.40
CA LEU A 403 21.35 -10.48 26.94
C LEU A 403 21.16 -9.07 27.54
N ARG A 404 19.91 -8.67 27.83
CA ARG A 404 19.62 -7.39 28.50
C ARG A 404 20.04 -7.36 29.97
N ASN A 405 20.09 -8.49 30.66
CA ASN A 405 20.51 -8.54 32.07
C ASN A 405 22.03 -8.62 32.17
N ASP A 406 22.69 -9.33 31.26
CA ASP A 406 24.16 -9.44 31.24
C ASP A 406 24.83 -8.09 30.94
N SER A 407 24.08 -7.13 30.41
CA SER A 407 24.53 -5.76 30.11
C SER A 407 24.25 -4.74 31.23
N THR A 408 23.54 -5.14 32.30
CA THR A 408 23.32 -4.32 33.51
C THR A 408 24.14 -4.91 34.65
N GLU A 409 25.19 -4.21 35.08
CA GLU A 409 26.08 -4.58 36.19
C GLU A 409 25.35 -4.63 37.56
N ASP A 410 24.48 -5.62 37.78
CA ASP A 410 23.99 -5.98 39.12
C ASP A 410 24.60 -7.34 39.51
N ASP A 411 25.70 -7.26 40.27
CA ASP A 411 26.63 -8.30 40.74
C ASP A 411 26.04 -9.32 41.77
N GLU A 412 24.75 -9.67 41.73
CA GLU A 412 24.16 -10.59 42.73
C GLU A 412 23.25 -11.72 42.20
N ALA A 413 23.60 -12.34 41.07
CA ALA A 413 23.01 -13.62 40.69
C ALA A 413 24.08 -14.66 40.34
N GLY A 414 24.27 -15.63 41.25
CA GLY A 414 25.18 -16.75 41.08
C GLY A 414 24.88 -17.62 39.84
N PRO A 415 25.75 -18.60 39.53
CA PRO A 415 25.70 -19.37 38.29
C PRO A 415 24.51 -20.33 38.30
N GLN A 416 23.35 -19.87 37.83
CA GLN A 416 22.14 -20.71 37.75
C GLN A 416 21.61 -20.78 36.32
N SER A 417 21.97 -21.90 35.69
CA SER A 417 21.42 -22.49 34.46
C SER A 417 21.66 -21.72 33.16
N GLN A 418 22.85 -21.92 32.59
CA GLN A 418 23.07 -21.89 31.14
C GLN A 418 22.19 -22.97 30.48
N ILE A 419 20.88 -22.72 30.37
CA ILE A 419 20.09 -23.41 29.35
C ILE A 419 20.49 -22.74 28.05
N ASP A 420 21.12 -23.53 27.18
CA ASP A 420 21.64 -23.22 25.86
C ASP A 420 20.49 -22.80 24.92
N HIS A 421 19.83 -21.68 25.22
CA HIS A 421 18.76 -21.09 24.44
C HIS A 421 19.37 -20.34 23.27
N GLN A 422 19.90 -21.10 22.32
CA GLN A 422 20.37 -20.54 21.06
C GLN A 422 19.14 -20.07 20.26
N PRO A 423 18.97 -18.77 20.00
CA PRO A 423 17.82 -18.27 19.24
C PRO A 423 17.88 -18.69 17.76
N GLY A 424 19.03 -19.20 17.29
CA GLY A 424 19.31 -19.57 15.91
C GLY A 424 18.27 -20.50 15.27
N PRO A 425 18.02 -21.70 15.81
CA PRO A 425 16.98 -22.60 15.30
C PRO A 425 15.57 -21.98 15.33
N ALA A 426 15.26 -21.19 16.38
CA ALA A 426 13.96 -20.54 16.52
C ALA A 426 13.71 -19.49 15.42
N ILE A 427 14.69 -18.60 15.18
CA ILE A 427 14.58 -17.59 14.12
C ILE A 427 14.61 -18.22 12.74
N ALA A 428 15.39 -19.29 12.54
CA ALA A 428 15.40 -20.03 11.28
C ALA A 428 14.04 -20.64 10.96
N ALA A 429 13.36 -21.19 11.98
CA ALA A 429 12.01 -21.71 11.83
C ALA A 429 10.99 -20.60 11.55
N LEU A 430 11.02 -19.47 12.27
CA LEU A 430 10.14 -18.34 11.98
C LEU A 430 10.35 -17.77 10.57
N MET A 431 11.60 -17.67 10.13
CA MET A 431 11.95 -17.26 8.78
C MET A 431 11.27 -18.17 7.75
N LYS A 432 11.36 -19.50 7.90
CA LYS A 432 10.69 -20.46 7.01
C LYS A 432 9.17 -20.33 7.04
N LEU A 433 8.58 -20.15 8.22
CA LEU A 433 7.13 -19.97 8.37
C LEU A 433 6.65 -18.66 7.73
N SER A 434 7.46 -17.60 7.73
CA SER A 434 7.07 -16.29 7.20
C SER A 434 6.84 -16.22 5.68
N PHE A 435 7.19 -17.28 4.94
CA PHE A 435 6.82 -17.39 3.51
C PHE A 435 5.33 -17.63 3.30
N ASP A 436 4.66 -18.25 4.28
CA ASP A 436 3.22 -18.49 4.24
C ASP A 436 2.43 -17.30 4.82
N GLU A 437 1.35 -16.91 4.15
CA GLU A 437 0.55 -15.73 4.53
C GLU A 437 -0.13 -15.89 5.88
N GLU A 438 -0.69 -17.06 6.16
CA GLU A 438 -1.41 -17.26 7.41
C GLU A 438 -0.44 -17.33 8.60
N HIS A 439 0.76 -17.87 8.39
CA HIS A 439 1.83 -17.79 9.39
C HIS A 439 2.34 -16.36 9.57
N ARG A 440 2.47 -15.54 8.50
CA ARG A 440 2.78 -14.10 8.67
C ARG A 440 1.75 -13.43 9.56
N HIS A 441 0.47 -13.68 9.34
CA HIS A 441 -0.60 -13.14 10.19
C HIS A 441 -0.44 -13.57 11.65
N ALA A 442 -0.17 -14.85 11.92
CA ALA A 442 0.08 -15.35 13.28
C ALA A 442 1.33 -14.72 13.92
N ILE A 443 2.43 -14.61 13.17
CA ILE A 443 3.68 -13.98 13.62
C ILE A 443 3.41 -12.51 14.00
N CYS A 444 2.69 -11.75 13.18
CA CYS A 444 2.39 -10.34 13.47
C CYS A 444 1.45 -10.18 14.67
N THR A 445 0.37 -10.98 14.71
CA THR A 445 -0.63 -10.94 15.79
C THR A 445 0.00 -11.19 17.17
N LEU A 446 1.02 -12.03 17.22
CA LEU A 446 1.73 -12.40 18.44
C LEU A 446 2.96 -11.52 18.73
N GLY A 447 3.11 -10.37 18.07
CA GLY A 447 4.21 -9.43 18.31
C GLY A 447 5.57 -9.91 17.79
N GLY A 448 5.56 -10.74 16.74
CA GLY A 448 6.78 -11.33 16.18
C GLY A 448 7.66 -10.35 15.44
N LEU A 449 7.09 -9.33 14.78
CA LEU A 449 7.86 -8.25 14.15
C LEU A 449 8.77 -7.57 15.18
N GLN A 450 8.19 -7.19 16.33
CA GLN A 450 8.91 -6.53 17.42
C GLN A 450 9.95 -7.46 18.05
N ALA A 451 9.60 -8.73 18.31
CA ALA A 451 10.54 -9.69 18.88
C ALA A 451 11.77 -9.93 17.98
N ILE A 452 11.56 -10.03 16.66
CA ILE A 452 12.66 -10.21 15.69
C ILE A 452 13.50 -8.93 15.57
N ALA A 453 12.86 -7.76 15.59
CA ALA A 453 13.56 -6.48 15.56
C ALA A 453 14.36 -6.23 16.86
N ASP A 454 13.81 -6.56 18.03
CA ASP A 454 14.50 -6.55 19.33
C ASP A 454 15.73 -7.47 19.29
N LEU A 455 15.59 -8.70 18.75
CA LEU A 455 16.70 -9.65 18.61
C LEU A 455 17.84 -9.06 17.78
N LEU A 456 17.54 -8.51 16.59
CA LEU A 456 18.54 -7.87 15.74
C LEU A 456 19.21 -6.69 16.44
N GLN A 457 18.42 -5.86 17.12
CA GLN A 457 18.92 -4.69 17.83
C GLN A 457 19.87 -5.09 18.97
N ILE A 458 19.43 -5.96 19.88
CA ILE A 458 20.17 -6.33 21.09
C ILE A 458 21.46 -7.06 20.70
N ASP A 459 21.39 -8.01 19.77
CA ASP A 459 22.59 -8.72 19.31
C ASP A 459 23.61 -7.79 18.65
N THR A 460 23.14 -6.78 17.90
CA THR A 460 24.01 -5.75 17.32
C THR A 460 24.64 -4.86 18.40
N GLN A 461 23.90 -4.54 19.46
CA GLN A 461 24.42 -3.75 20.58
C GLN A 461 25.48 -4.50 21.39
N VAL A 462 25.29 -5.80 21.62
CA VAL A 462 26.22 -6.63 22.40
C VAL A 462 27.49 -6.97 21.61
N TYR A 463 27.34 -7.39 20.34
CA TYR A 463 28.46 -7.94 19.57
C TYR A 463 28.97 -7.02 18.45
N GLY A 464 28.34 -5.86 18.22
CA GLY A 464 28.73 -4.93 17.16
C GLY A 464 28.73 -5.58 15.77
N ASN A 465 29.68 -5.17 14.91
CA ASN A 465 29.95 -5.79 13.61
C ASN A 465 30.84 -7.02 13.76
N THR A 466 30.33 -8.02 14.46
CA THR A 466 31.00 -9.30 14.67
C THR A 466 31.26 -10.05 13.35
N THR A 467 32.35 -10.83 13.34
CA THR A 467 32.68 -11.80 12.28
C THR A 467 32.22 -13.22 12.63
N GLU A 468 31.64 -13.42 13.81
CA GLU A 468 31.19 -14.74 14.28
C GLU A 468 30.02 -15.26 13.45
N GLN A 469 30.19 -16.45 12.88
CA GLN A 469 29.24 -17.02 11.92
C GLN A 469 27.87 -17.29 12.54
N VAL A 470 27.82 -17.59 13.85
CA VAL A 470 26.57 -17.84 14.59
C VAL A 470 25.69 -16.59 14.61
N ASN A 471 26.25 -15.45 15.03
CA ASN A 471 25.53 -14.17 15.07
C ASN A 471 25.15 -13.71 13.66
N ILE A 472 26.08 -13.80 12.69
CA ILE A 472 25.80 -13.45 11.28
C ILE A 472 24.62 -14.26 10.75
N THR A 473 24.60 -15.56 10.98
CA THR A 473 23.52 -16.46 10.50
C THR A 473 22.18 -16.10 11.16
N MET A 474 22.19 -15.83 12.46
CA MET A 474 21.00 -15.42 13.20
C MET A 474 20.44 -14.08 12.70
N ARG A 475 21.30 -13.05 12.52
CA ARG A 475 20.91 -11.76 11.95
C ARG A 475 20.39 -11.89 10.53
N ARG A 476 20.96 -12.78 9.71
CA ARG A 476 20.46 -13.06 8.36
C ARG A 476 19.01 -13.57 8.41
N TYR A 477 18.73 -14.56 9.25
CA TYR A 477 17.36 -15.08 9.41
C TYR A 477 16.40 -14.04 9.99
N ALA A 478 16.86 -13.18 10.89
CA ALA A 478 16.07 -12.05 11.38
C ALA A 478 15.70 -11.09 10.24
N CYS A 479 16.69 -10.62 9.46
CA CYS A 479 16.45 -9.73 8.32
C CYS A 479 15.57 -10.36 7.23
N MET A 480 15.73 -11.66 6.94
CA MET A 480 14.86 -12.38 6.00
C MET A 480 13.40 -12.43 6.51
N SER A 481 13.21 -12.73 7.80
CA SER A 481 11.88 -12.71 8.42
C SER A 481 11.26 -11.31 8.33
N LEU A 482 12.02 -10.26 8.69
CA LEU A 482 11.55 -8.87 8.59
C LEU A 482 11.23 -8.47 7.14
N THR A 483 12.00 -8.95 6.16
CA THR A 483 11.72 -8.73 4.73
C THR A 483 10.34 -9.30 4.37
N ASN A 484 10.03 -10.52 4.81
CA ASN A 484 8.76 -11.16 4.53
C ASN A 484 7.58 -10.49 5.26
N LEU A 485 7.76 -10.10 6.52
CA LEU A 485 6.70 -9.43 7.30
C LEU A 485 6.42 -7.99 6.85
N THR A 486 7.37 -7.32 6.19
CA THR A 486 7.19 -5.96 5.65
C THR A 486 6.76 -5.93 4.19
N PHE A 487 6.71 -7.08 3.52
CA PHE A 487 6.29 -7.15 2.11
C PHE A 487 4.79 -6.87 1.99
N GLY A 488 4.42 -5.85 1.23
CA GLY A 488 3.02 -5.46 1.02
C GLY A 488 2.29 -4.85 2.23
N ASP A 489 2.88 -4.92 3.43
CA ASP A 489 2.23 -4.51 4.68
C ASP A 489 2.67 -3.12 5.15
N GLY A 490 1.81 -2.11 4.97
CA GLY A 490 2.08 -0.74 5.38
C GLY A 490 2.17 -0.55 6.90
N THR A 491 1.42 -1.34 7.68
CA THR A 491 1.37 -1.25 9.15
C THR A 491 2.68 -1.75 9.74
N ASN A 492 3.16 -2.91 9.29
CA ASN A 492 4.43 -3.47 9.74
C ASN A 492 5.62 -2.60 9.34
N LYS A 493 5.58 -1.96 8.16
CA LYS A 493 6.62 -1.00 7.76
C LYS A 493 6.70 0.18 8.72
N ALA A 494 5.57 0.80 9.02
CA ALA A 494 5.48 1.94 9.93
C ALA A 494 5.91 1.54 11.36
N LEU A 495 5.46 0.37 11.83
CA LEU A 495 5.83 -0.16 13.13
C LEU A 495 7.34 -0.41 13.24
N LEU A 496 7.95 -1.09 12.26
CA LEU A 496 9.40 -1.32 12.26
C LEU A 496 10.18 0.00 12.22
N CYS A 497 9.74 0.98 11.42
CA CYS A 497 10.36 2.31 11.39
C CYS A 497 10.21 3.06 12.72
N SER A 498 9.15 2.85 13.49
CA SER A 498 9.00 3.45 14.82
C SER A 498 10.04 2.95 15.83
N MET A 499 10.60 1.76 15.60
CA MET A 499 11.64 1.13 16.43
C MET A 499 13.02 1.69 16.06
N THR A 500 13.28 2.95 16.42
CA THR A 500 14.52 3.69 16.03
C THR A 500 15.82 2.95 16.33
N GLY A 501 15.90 2.22 17.46
CA GLY A 501 17.07 1.40 17.80
C GLY A 501 17.27 0.22 16.85
N ALA A 502 16.20 -0.50 16.51
CA ALA A 502 16.23 -1.58 15.53
C ALA A 502 16.55 -1.06 14.12
N MET A 503 16.05 0.12 13.75
CA MET A 503 16.38 0.77 12.48
C MET A 503 17.87 1.13 12.38
N ALA A 504 18.46 1.67 13.46
CA ALA A 504 19.89 1.93 13.51
C ALA A 504 20.71 0.63 13.39
N ALA A 505 20.34 -0.41 14.14
CA ALA A 505 20.98 -1.73 14.06
C ALA A 505 20.85 -2.36 12.66
N LEU A 506 19.70 -2.20 11.99
CA LEU A 506 19.48 -2.67 10.62
C LEU A 506 20.42 -1.98 9.62
N VAL A 507 20.58 -0.66 9.72
CA VAL A 507 21.51 0.09 8.86
C VAL A 507 22.95 -0.30 9.12
N GLU A 508 23.32 -0.56 10.38
CA GLU A 508 24.67 -0.99 10.75
C GLU A 508 25.07 -2.30 10.04
N GLN A 509 24.12 -3.20 9.78
CA GLN A 509 24.41 -4.45 9.07
C GLN A 509 24.94 -4.25 7.64
N LEU A 510 24.71 -3.08 7.02
CA LEU A 510 25.26 -2.75 5.70
C LEU A 510 26.78 -2.53 5.71
N ASN A 511 27.37 -2.35 6.90
CA ASN A 511 28.81 -2.25 7.10
C ASN A 511 29.46 -3.62 7.38
N SER A 512 28.69 -4.71 7.43
CA SER A 512 29.23 -6.05 7.67
C SER A 512 30.17 -6.48 6.53
N ALA A 513 31.22 -7.22 6.89
CA ALA A 513 32.06 -7.91 5.91
C ALA A 513 31.31 -9.06 5.20
N ASN A 514 30.18 -9.52 5.75
CA ASN A 514 29.37 -10.56 5.14
C ASN A 514 28.35 -9.97 4.15
N GLU A 515 28.64 -10.07 2.85
CA GLU A 515 27.76 -9.52 1.81
C GLU A 515 26.35 -10.15 1.75
N ASP A 516 26.16 -11.37 2.24
CA ASP A 516 24.84 -12.00 2.27
C ASP A 516 23.96 -11.40 3.38
N LEU A 517 24.57 -10.95 4.49
CA LEU A 517 23.91 -10.16 5.53
C LEU A 517 23.56 -8.76 5.02
N CYS A 518 24.50 -8.10 4.32
CA CYS A 518 24.24 -6.81 3.67
C CYS A 518 23.05 -6.90 2.70
N GLN A 519 22.97 -7.98 1.91
CA GLN A 519 21.89 -8.20 0.94
C GLN A 519 20.51 -8.24 1.62
N VAL A 520 20.36 -9.02 2.69
CA VAL A 520 19.07 -9.17 3.38
C VAL A 520 18.72 -7.91 4.17
N ALA A 521 19.70 -7.20 4.75
CA ALA A 521 19.47 -5.90 5.38
C ALA A 521 18.98 -4.85 4.36
N ALA A 522 19.63 -4.77 3.20
CA ALA A 522 19.20 -3.91 2.10
C ALA A 522 17.79 -4.28 1.59
N SER A 523 17.42 -5.57 1.60
CA SER A 523 16.08 -6.03 1.22
C SER A 523 14.99 -5.54 2.16
N VAL A 524 15.25 -5.49 3.48
CA VAL A 524 14.34 -4.88 4.45
C VAL A 524 14.19 -3.38 4.13
N ILE A 525 15.30 -2.65 3.96
CA ILE A 525 15.27 -1.20 3.68
C ILE A 525 14.56 -0.89 2.36
N ARG A 526 14.73 -1.74 1.33
CA ARG A 526 13.99 -1.63 0.06
C ARG A 526 12.48 -1.73 0.29
N ASN A 527 12.01 -2.68 1.11
CA ASN A 527 10.59 -2.82 1.42
C ASN A 527 10.06 -1.63 2.22
N LEU A 528 10.81 -1.17 3.24
CA LEU A 528 10.47 -0.02 4.08
C LEU A 528 10.39 1.28 3.28
N SER A 529 11.28 1.47 2.31
CA SER A 529 11.31 2.67 1.45
C SER A 529 10.23 2.67 0.35
N TRP A 530 9.65 1.52 0.02
CA TRP A 530 8.59 1.44 -0.98
C TRP A 530 7.23 1.87 -0.42
N ARG A 531 6.65 2.92 -1.01
CA ARG A 531 5.37 3.53 -0.57
C ARG A 531 5.37 3.87 0.92
N ALA A 532 6.51 4.32 1.44
CA ALA A 532 6.67 4.75 2.82
C ALA A 532 5.77 5.95 3.17
N ASP A 533 5.22 5.95 4.38
CA ASP A 533 4.54 7.10 4.96
C ASP A 533 5.55 8.20 5.38
N LEU A 534 5.04 9.37 5.78
CA LEU A 534 5.90 10.51 6.09
C LEU A 534 6.84 10.24 7.28
N ALA A 535 6.35 9.54 8.31
CA ALA A 535 7.13 9.18 9.48
C ALA A 535 8.27 8.21 9.12
N SER A 536 7.99 7.15 8.37
CA SER A 536 9.01 6.17 7.94
C SER A 536 10.08 6.81 7.06
N LYS A 537 9.71 7.71 6.14
CA LYS A 537 10.68 8.47 5.33
C LYS A 537 11.62 9.30 6.21
N LYS A 538 11.09 9.96 7.23
CA LYS A 538 11.87 10.76 8.17
C LYS A 538 12.87 9.87 8.93
N ILE A 539 12.41 8.75 9.49
CA ILE A 539 13.28 7.83 10.23
C ILE A 539 14.39 7.26 9.34
N LEU A 540 14.06 6.76 8.13
CA LEU A 540 15.05 6.22 7.19
C LEU A 540 16.19 7.21 6.89
N ARG A 541 15.89 8.51 6.88
CA ARG A 541 16.89 9.56 6.73
C ARG A 541 17.68 9.79 8.02
N GLU A 542 17.01 9.87 9.17
CA GLU A 542 17.65 10.07 10.47
C GLU A 542 18.65 8.96 10.83
N VAL A 543 18.37 7.72 10.43
CA VAL A 543 19.31 6.60 10.60
C VAL A 543 20.39 6.54 9.51
N ASN A 544 20.55 7.59 8.69
CA ASN A 544 21.54 7.69 7.61
C ASN A 544 21.50 6.55 6.57
N ALA A 545 20.34 5.92 6.34
CA ALA A 545 20.26 4.76 5.45
C ALA A 545 20.77 5.06 4.02
N VAL A 546 20.54 6.27 3.52
CA VAL A 546 20.95 6.70 2.18
C VAL A 546 22.47 6.70 2.01
N ARG A 547 23.20 7.37 2.91
CA ARG A 547 24.67 7.45 2.81
C ARG A 547 25.31 6.08 3.03
N THR A 548 24.82 5.31 4.01
CA THR A 548 25.35 3.98 4.30
C THR A 548 25.15 3.02 3.12
N LEU A 549 23.97 3.01 2.50
CA LEU A 549 23.72 2.22 1.29
C LEU A 549 24.63 2.66 0.13
N MET A 550 24.83 3.97 -0.05
CA MET A 550 25.70 4.48 -1.12
C MET A 550 27.15 4.00 -0.92
N TYR A 551 27.71 4.17 0.28
CA TYR A 551 29.04 3.65 0.61
C TYR A 551 29.14 2.12 0.48
N SER A 552 28.13 1.39 0.94
CA SER A 552 28.09 -0.07 0.84
C SER A 552 28.07 -0.52 -0.63
N SER A 553 27.30 0.17 -1.49
CA SER A 553 27.21 -0.12 -2.92
C SER A 553 28.56 -0.03 -3.65
N MET A 554 29.45 0.85 -3.19
CA MET A 554 30.78 1.06 -3.77
C MET A 554 31.82 0.02 -3.33
N LYS A 555 31.49 -0.83 -2.34
CA LYS A 555 32.40 -1.82 -1.76
C LYS A 555 32.04 -3.27 -2.12
N VAL A 556 30.75 -3.55 -2.33
CA VAL A 556 30.25 -4.92 -2.58
C VAL A 556 30.73 -5.51 -3.89
N LYS A 557 30.93 -6.83 -3.91
CA LYS A 557 31.42 -7.58 -5.08
C LYS A 557 30.38 -8.55 -5.64
N LYS A 558 29.48 -9.08 -4.80
CA LYS A 558 28.43 -10.01 -5.22
C LYS A 558 27.30 -9.26 -5.92
N GLU A 559 26.97 -9.67 -7.14
CA GLU A 559 25.91 -9.06 -7.96
C GLU A 559 24.52 -9.06 -7.26
N PRO A 560 24.07 -10.14 -6.57
CA PRO A 560 22.78 -10.14 -5.87
C PRO A 560 22.69 -9.12 -4.72
N THR A 561 23.79 -8.98 -3.95
CA THR A 561 23.92 -7.97 -2.90
C THR A 561 23.89 -6.58 -3.49
N PHE A 562 24.66 -6.36 -4.56
CA PHE A 562 24.71 -5.09 -5.26
C PHE A 562 23.33 -4.66 -5.80
N LYS A 563 22.61 -5.57 -6.46
CA LYS A 563 21.24 -5.34 -6.94
C LYS A 563 20.31 -4.92 -5.80
N SER A 564 20.38 -5.58 -4.65
CA SER A 564 19.50 -5.30 -3.50
C SER A 564 19.77 -3.91 -2.91
N ILE A 565 21.04 -3.52 -2.79
CA ILE A 565 21.45 -2.19 -2.32
C ILE A 565 20.99 -1.10 -3.29
N LEU A 566 21.25 -1.27 -4.59
CA LEU A 566 20.85 -0.28 -5.60
C LEU A 566 19.32 -0.13 -5.68
N SER A 567 18.57 -1.22 -5.50
CA SER A 567 17.10 -1.18 -5.47
C SER A 567 16.57 -0.37 -4.28
N ALA A 568 17.19 -0.49 -3.10
CA ALA A 568 16.86 0.35 -1.95
C ALA A 568 17.19 1.83 -2.19
N LEU A 569 18.36 2.12 -2.77
CA LEU A 569 18.77 3.49 -3.13
C LEU A 569 17.83 4.12 -4.17
N TRP A 570 17.37 3.34 -5.15
CA TRP A 570 16.43 3.84 -6.15
C TRP A 570 15.13 4.32 -5.49
N ASN A 571 14.58 3.55 -4.55
CA ASN A 571 13.40 3.98 -3.80
C ASN A 571 13.68 5.25 -2.96
N LEU A 572 14.76 5.26 -2.20
CA LEU A 572 15.10 6.37 -1.30
C LEU A 572 15.41 7.68 -2.04
N SER A 573 16.05 7.60 -3.21
CA SER A 573 16.36 8.78 -4.05
C SER A 573 15.12 9.49 -4.59
N ALA A 574 13.96 8.81 -4.61
CA ALA A 574 12.68 9.40 -5.01
C ALA A 574 11.94 10.10 -3.85
N HIS A 575 12.38 9.95 -2.59
CA HIS A 575 11.61 10.42 -1.43
C HIS A 575 11.60 11.93 -1.27
N CYS A 576 12.77 12.58 -1.36
CA CYS A 576 12.94 14.01 -1.15
C CYS A 576 14.26 14.53 -1.73
N THR A 577 14.45 15.84 -1.73
CA THR A 577 15.64 16.52 -2.23
C THR A 577 16.87 16.32 -1.36
N GLU A 578 16.69 16.20 -0.04
CA GLU A 578 17.80 15.96 0.89
C GLU A 578 18.46 14.61 0.60
N ASN A 579 17.67 13.55 0.36
CA ASN A 579 18.22 12.25 -0.01
C ASN A 579 19.02 12.31 -1.32
N LYS A 580 18.60 13.12 -2.29
CA LYS A 580 19.35 13.31 -3.55
C LYS A 580 20.68 14.00 -3.28
N ALA A 581 20.68 15.04 -2.44
CA ALA A 581 21.89 15.73 -2.02
C ALA A 581 22.83 14.78 -1.26
N ASP A 582 22.29 13.96 -0.35
CA ASP A 582 23.06 12.99 0.42
C ASP A 582 23.76 11.94 -0.45
N ILE A 583 23.11 11.48 -1.53
CA ILE A 583 23.73 10.57 -2.51
C ILE A 583 24.88 11.28 -3.23
N CYS A 584 24.64 12.48 -3.75
CA CYS A 584 25.65 13.23 -4.52
C CYS A 584 26.81 13.75 -3.65
N ALA A 585 26.61 13.89 -2.34
CA ALA A 585 27.64 14.34 -1.40
C ALA A 585 28.62 13.23 -0.99
N VAL A 586 28.31 11.96 -1.26
CA VAL A 586 29.24 10.85 -1.03
C VAL A 586 30.39 10.95 -2.03
N GLU A 587 31.62 10.91 -1.53
CA GLU A 587 32.83 11.02 -2.33
C GLU A 587 32.86 9.94 -3.44
N ASN A 588 33.17 10.35 -4.68
CA ASN A 588 33.20 9.52 -5.88
C ASN A 588 31.86 8.85 -6.26
N ALA A 589 30.73 9.24 -5.64
CA ALA A 589 29.44 8.60 -5.88
C ALA A 589 28.90 8.84 -7.30
N LEU A 590 29.13 10.03 -7.86
CA LEU A 590 28.63 10.35 -9.20
C LEU A 590 29.40 9.59 -10.28
N GLU A 591 30.73 9.53 -10.17
CA GLU A 591 31.61 8.72 -11.00
C GLU A 591 31.19 7.25 -10.94
N PHE A 592 30.96 6.76 -9.73
CA PHE A 592 30.50 5.39 -9.52
C PHE A 592 29.13 5.14 -10.18
N LEU A 593 28.14 6.01 -9.97
CA LEU A 593 26.81 5.91 -10.59
C LEU A 593 26.87 5.91 -12.12
N VAL A 594 27.76 6.70 -12.73
CA VAL A 594 27.96 6.67 -14.19
C VAL A 594 28.61 5.35 -14.62
N SER A 595 29.59 4.83 -13.87
CA SER A 595 30.23 3.56 -14.21
C SER A 595 29.23 2.38 -14.21
N ILE A 596 28.25 2.38 -13.30
CA ILE A 596 27.18 1.38 -13.21
C ILE A 596 26.35 1.30 -14.49
N LEU A 597 26.18 2.40 -15.21
CA LEU A 597 25.39 2.43 -16.45
C LEU A 597 25.96 1.50 -17.53
N THR A 598 27.24 1.13 -17.44
CA THR A 598 27.92 0.23 -18.37
C THR A 598 28.35 -1.08 -17.72
N TYR A 599 27.81 -1.39 -16.54
CA TYR A 599 28.16 -2.58 -15.77
C TYR A 599 27.94 -3.85 -16.59
N LYS A 600 28.96 -4.70 -16.61
CA LYS A 600 28.93 -6.00 -17.30
C LYS A 600 28.50 -7.08 -16.31
N SER A 601 27.21 -7.38 -16.30
CA SER A 601 26.63 -8.42 -15.45
C SER A 601 27.17 -9.82 -15.80
N PRO A 602 27.78 -10.55 -14.84
CA PRO A 602 28.09 -11.97 -14.99
C PRO A 602 26.86 -12.82 -15.36
N SER A 603 25.70 -12.49 -14.81
CA SER A 603 24.42 -13.16 -15.11
C SER A 603 23.77 -12.71 -16.44
N LYS A 604 24.43 -11.83 -17.20
CA LYS A 604 23.93 -11.23 -18.47
C LYS A 604 22.59 -10.53 -18.33
N THR A 605 22.23 -10.07 -17.12
CA THR A 605 21.00 -9.32 -16.89
C THR A 605 21.25 -7.81 -17.00
N LEU A 606 20.18 -7.05 -17.21
CA LEU A 606 20.21 -5.58 -17.26
C LEU A 606 19.89 -4.93 -15.91
N ALA A 607 19.64 -5.73 -14.87
CA ALA A 607 19.11 -5.28 -13.59
C ALA A 607 19.97 -4.21 -12.91
N ILE A 608 21.30 -4.37 -12.93
CA ILE A 608 22.21 -3.39 -12.32
C ILE A 608 22.15 -2.04 -13.05
N ILE A 609 22.09 -2.06 -14.38
CA ILE A 609 21.98 -0.85 -15.22
C ILE A 609 20.62 -0.17 -14.99
N GLU A 610 19.54 -0.95 -14.89
CA GLU A 610 18.20 -0.46 -14.59
C GLU A 610 18.15 0.28 -13.24
N ASN A 611 18.69 -0.35 -12.19
CA ASN A 611 18.70 0.24 -10.86
C ASN A 611 19.61 1.47 -10.78
N GLY A 612 20.85 1.38 -11.28
CA GLY A 612 21.79 2.50 -11.32
C GLY A 612 21.26 3.69 -12.14
N GLY A 613 20.69 3.41 -13.30
CA GLY A 613 20.03 4.42 -14.14
C GLY A 613 18.83 5.06 -13.45
N GLY A 614 18.07 4.30 -12.66
CA GLY A 614 16.94 4.81 -11.89
C GLY A 614 17.37 5.78 -10.79
N ILE A 615 18.44 5.46 -10.06
CA ILE A 615 19.05 6.35 -9.08
C ILE A 615 19.52 7.63 -9.76
N LEU A 616 20.32 7.51 -10.85
CA LEU A 616 20.86 8.65 -11.58
C LEU A 616 19.74 9.55 -12.11
N ARG A 617 18.67 8.96 -12.66
CA ARG A 617 17.48 9.71 -13.10
C ARG A 617 16.88 10.53 -11.96
N ASN A 618 16.73 9.97 -10.77
CA ASN A 618 16.14 10.69 -9.63
C ASN A 618 17.04 11.85 -9.15
N VAL A 619 18.35 11.61 -9.04
CA VAL A 619 19.30 12.64 -8.58
C VAL A 619 19.66 13.66 -9.67
N SER A 620 19.41 13.36 -10.96
CA SER A 620 19.75 14.26 -12.08
C SER A 620 19.11 15.65 -11.97
N SER A 621 17.94 15.75 -11.33
CA SER A 621 17.31 17.04 -11.01
C SER A 621 18.15 17.92 -10.07
N HIS A 622 18.88 17.30 -9.13
CA HIS A 622 19.79 17.99 -8.22
C HIS A 622 21.14 18.28 -8.90
N ILE A 623 21.64 17.33 -9.71
CA ILE A 623 22.85 17.53 -10.54
C ILE A 623 22.66 18.69 -11.51
N ALA A 624 21.46 18.83 -12.10
CA ALA A 624 21.19 19.81 -13.13
C ALA A 624 21.39 21.28 -12.68
N VAL A 625 21.34 21.56 -11.37
CA VAL A 625 21.54 22.90 -10.81
C VAL A 625 22.95 23.12 -10.26
N ARG A 626 23.87 22.17 -10.46
CA ARG A 626 25.23 22.16 -9.91
C ARG A 626 26.27 21.87 -10.98
N GLU A 627 27.04 22.89 -11.35
CA GLU A 627 28.00 22.80 -12.45
C GLU A 627 29.19 21.88 -12.12
N ASP A 628 29.62 21.85 -10.87
CA ASP A 628 30.64 20.93 -10.37
C ASP A 628 30.21 19.46 -10.57
N TYR A 629 28.95 19.13 -10.31
CA TYR A 629 28.42 17.80 -10.56
C TYR A 629 28.23 17.50 -12.05
N ARG A 630 27.83 18.49 -12.86
CA ARG A 630 27.78 18.32 -14.33
C ARG A 630 29.16 18.03 -14.91
N ASN A 631 30.20 18.72 -14.45
CA ASN A 631 31.59 18.50 -14.87
C ASN A 631 32.02 17.05 -14.65
N ILE A 632 31.68 16.46 -13.49
CA ILE A 632 31.95 15.03 -13.22
C ILE A 632 31.27 14.13 -14.25
N LEU A 633 29.97 14.37 -14.53
CA LEU A 633 29.23 13.58 -15.52
C LEU A 633 29.82 13.71 -16.94
N ARG A 634 30.32 14.90 -17.32
CA ARG A 634 30.99 15.10 -18.61
C ARG A 634 32.29 14.32 -18.70
N GLN A 635 33.13 14.40 -17.67
CA GLN A 635 34.41 13.67 -17.61
C GLN A 635 34.21 12.15 -17.74
N GLN A 636 33.10 11.63 -17.21
CA GLN A 636 32.75 10.21 -17.28
C GLN A 636 31.96 9.83 -18.55
N GLY A 637 31.77 10.75 -19.51
CA GLY A 637 31.06 10.47 -20.77
C GLY A 637 29.59 10.09 -20.58
N CYS A 638 28.93 10.61 -19.55
CA CYS A 638 27.58 10.21 -19.17
C CYS A 638 26.56 10.41 -20.30
N LEU A 639 26.60 11.55 -21.01
CA LEU A 639 25.65 11.85 -22.08
C LEU A 639 25.74 10.86 -23.24
N GLN A 640 26.96 10.43 -23.61
CA GLN A 640 27.19 9.41 -24.64
C GLN A 640 26.55 8.07 -24.25
N ILE A 641 26.71 7.67 -23.00
CA ILE A 641 26.13 6.44 -22.45
C ILE A 641 24.60 6.51 -22.47
N LEU A 642 24.02 7.63 -22.00
CA LEU A 642 22.57 7.83 -21.99
C LEU A 642 21.97 7.80 -23.40
N LEU A 643 22.63 8.40 -24.40
CA LEU A 643 22.18 8.32 -25.79
C LEU A 643 22.23 6.89 -26.32
N LYS A 644 23.27 6.12 -26.00
CA LYS A 644 23.33 4.69 -26.36
C LYS A 644 22.16 3.91 -25.74
N HIS A 645 21.80 4.22 -24.51
CA HIS A 645 20.71 3.58 -23.78
C HIS A 645 19.31 3.84 -24.37
N LEU A 646 19.12 4.88 -25.18
CA LEU A 646 17.86 5.11 -25.91
C LEU A 646 17.52 3.99 -26.90
N ARG A 647 18.50 3.15 -27.25
CA ARG A 647 18.32 1.98 -28.13
C ARG A 647 18.29 0.65 -27.37
N SER A 648 18.26 0.69 -26.04
CA SER A 648 18.23 -0.51 -25.20
C SER A 648 16.91 -1.29 -25.41
N PRO A 649 16.94 -2.64 -25.36
CA PRO A 649 15.72 -3.44 -25.33
C PRO A 649 14.94 -3.30 -24.02
N SER A 650 15.57 -2.83 -22.94
CA SER A 650 14.88 -2.58 -21.66
C SER A 650 14.21 -1.22 -21.66
N LEU A 651 12.89 -1.22 -21.53
CA LEU A 651 12.08 -0.01 -21.39
C LEU A 651 12.43 0.78 -20.13
N THR A 652 12.84 0.10 -19.06
CA THR A 652 13.30 0.73 -17.82
C THR A 652 14.57 1.55 -18.08
N ILE A 653 15.54 1.00 -18.81
CA ILE A 653 16.76 1.71 -19.22
C ILE A 653 16.44 2.91 -20.13
N VAL A 654 15.58 2.73 -21.13
CA VAL A 654 15.18 3.81 -22.05
C VAL A 654 14.47 4.93 -21.29
N SER A 655 13.52 4.58 -20.42
CA SER A 655 12.77 5.52 -19.56
C SER A 655 13.69 6.30 -18.62
N ASN A 656 14.63 5.61 -17.97
CA ASN A 656 15.61 6.25 -17.10
C ASN A 656 16.50 7.22 -17.88
N SER A 657 16.94 6.83 -19.07
CA SER A 657 17.80 7.68 -19.92
C SER A 657 17.07 8.92 -20.42
N CYS A 658 15.83 8.77 -20.92
CA CYS A 658 14.99 9.91 -21.29
C CYS A 658 14.76 10.87 -20.10
N GLY A 659 14.48 10.34 -18.92
CA GLY A 659 14.27 11.14 -17.71
C GLY A 659 15.52 11.90 -17.26
N THR A 660 16.69 11.26 -17.31
CA THR A 660 17.98 11.90 -17.01
C THR A 660 18.31 12.98 -18.04
N LEU A 661 18.15 12.68 -19.33
CA LEU A 661 18.37 13.63 -20.42
C LEU A 661 17.42 14.82 -20.36
N TRP A 662 16.17 14.63 -19.93
CA TRP A 662 15.24 15.73 -19.69
C TRP A 662 15.82 16.73 -18.68
N ASN A 663 16.29 16.26 -17.53
CA ASN A 663 16.88 17.15 -16.52
C ASN A 663 18.19 17.79 -16.98
N LEU A 664 19.11 17.01 -17.56
CA LEU A 664 20.44 17.51 -17.96
C LEU A 664 20.40 18.44 -19.19
N SER A 665 19.46 18.25 -20.11
CA SER A 665 19.28 19.14 -21.27
C SER A 665 18.71 20.52 -20.90
N ALA A 666 18.24 20.71 -19.67
CA ALA A 666 17.71 21.98 -19.21
C ALA A 666 18.85 22.91 -18.74
N ARG A 667 18.78 24.19 -19.16
CA ARG A 667 19.53 25.31 -18.57
C ARG A 667 21.06 25.13 -18.51
N CYS A 668 21.66 24.43 -19.47
CA CYS A 668 23.11 24.29 -19.60
C CYS A 668 23.48 24.30 -21.08
N ALA A 669 24.07 25.42 -21.56
CA ALA A 669 24.39 25.59 -22.97
C ALA A 669 25.44 24.59 -23.48
N GLU A 670 26.42 24.25 -22.64
CA GLU A 670 27.46 23.28 -22.95
C GLU A 670 26.87 21.87 -23.18
N ASP A 671 26.04 21.38 -22.25
CA ASP A 671 25.40 20.07 -22.38
C ASP A 671 24.40 20.02 -23.54
N GLN A 672 23.68 21.12 -23.78
CA GLN A 672 22.79 21.25 -24.92
C GLN A 672 23.58 21.16 -26.23
N GLN A 673 24.69 21.89 -26.34
CA GLN A 673 25.56 21.87 -27.51
C GLN A 673 26.13 20.47 -27.76
N ALA A 674 26.66 19.82 -26.73
CA ALA A 674 27.18 18.46 -26.82
C ALA A 674 26.09 17.46 -27.27
N LEU A 675 24.88 17.54 -26.72
CA LEU A 675 23.76 16.69 -27.12
C LEU A 675 23.36 16.89 -28.59
N TRP A 676 23.42 18.13 -29.10
CA TRP A 676 23.18 18.41 -30.52
C TRP A 676 24.24 17.77 -31.41
N GLU A 677 25.52 17.93 -31.07
CA GLU A 677 26.65 17.37 -31.83
C GLU A 677 26.61 15.84 -31.88
N MET A 678 26.15 15.19 -30.80
CA MET A 678 25.96 13.75 -30.74
C MET A 678 24.68 13.24 -31.44
N GLY A 679 23.88 14.12 -32.05
CA GLY A 679 22.67 13.74 -32.78
C GLY A 679 21.49 13.35 -31.88
N ALA A 680 21.42 13.84 -30.64
CA ALA A 680 20.35 13.49 -29.70
C ALA A 680 18.95 13.83 -30.23
N VAL A 681 18.82 14.89 -31.03
CA VAL A 681 17.53 15.39 -31.56
C VAL A 681 16.79 14.33 -32.38
N SER A 682 17.48 13.64 -33.29
CA SER A 682 16.84 12.60 -34.12
C SER A 682 16.46 11.38 -33.28
N MET A 683 17.32 10.99 -32.34
CA MET A 683 17.08 9.86 -31.44
C MET A 683 15.87 10.10 -30.53
N LEU A 684 15.77 11.30 -29.94
CA LEU A 684 14.66 11.67 -29.06
C LEU A 684 13.35 11.81 -29.86
N ARG A 685 13.38 12.39 -31.08
CA ARG A 685 12.20 12.52 -31.95
C ARG A 685 11.54 11.17 -32.23
N ASN A 686 12.33 10.11 -32.44
CA ASN A 686 11.82 8.76 -32.65
C ASN A 686 11.08 8.17 -31.42
N LEU A 687 11.33 8.71 -30.22
CA LEU A 687 10.76 8.22 -28.97
C LEU A 687 9.57 9.04 -28.47
N VAL A 688 9.31 10.23 -29.04
CA VAL A 688 8.20 11.12 -28.64
C VAL A 688 6.83 10.43 -28.79
N HIS A 689 6.68 9.54 -29.76
CA HIS A 689 5.45 8.78 -30.00
C HIS A 689 5.47 7.38 -29.38
N SER A 690 6.37 7.12 -28.42
CA SER A 690 6.39 5.85 -27.69
C SER A 690 5.05 5.59 -26.99
N LYS A 691 4.58 4.34 -27.04
CA LYS A 691 3.39 3.88 -26.30
C LYS A 691 3.59 4.01 -24.77
N HIS A 692 4.84 4.04 -24.30
CA HIS A 692 5.15 4.20 -22.88
C HIS A 692 5.21 5.69 -22.51
N LYS A 693 4.20 6.14 -21.74
CA LYS A 693 4.01 7.55 -21.32
C LYS A 693 5.27 8.20 -20.75
N MET A 694 6.04 7.48 -19.94
CA MET A 694 7.26 8.02 -19.33
C MET A 694 8.38 8.26 -20.35
N ILE A 695 8.49 7.39 -21.36
CA ILE A 695 9.47 7.53 -22.45
C ILE A 695 9.07 8.68 -23.36
N SER A 696 7.80 8.74 -23.79
CA SER A 696 7.30 9.81 -24.66
C SER A 696 7.37 11.18 -23.98
N MET A 697 6.97 11.28 -22.71
CA MET A 697 7.07 12.52 -21.94
C MET A 697 8.53 12.97 -21.75
N GLY A 698 9.41 12.08 -21.30
CA GLY A 698 10.82 12.41 -21.07
C GLY A 698 11.54 12.82 -22.36
N SER A 699 11.32 12.08 -23.45
CA SER A 699 11.92 12.39 -24.75
C SER A 699 11.40 13.70 -25.34
N SER A 700 10.08 13.95 -25.27
CA SER A 700 9.47 15.21 -25.71
C SER A 700 10.00 16.41 -24.93
N ALA A 701 10.11 16.30 -23.61
CA ALA A 701 10.61 17.38 -22.78
C ALA A 701 12.10 17.66 -23.03
N ALA A 702 12.93 16.63 -23.15
CA ALA A 702 14.34 16.77 -23.52
C ALA A 702 14.49 17.42 -24.91
N LEU A 703 13.71 16.96 -25.89
CA LEU A 703 13.70 17.51 -27.24
C LEU A 703 13.29 19.00 -27.24
N LYS A 704 12.27 19.36 -26.48
CA LYS A 704 11.83 20.75 -26.32
C LYS A 704 12.94 21.63 -25.76
N ASN A 705 13.68 21.16 -24.76
CA ASN A 705 14.82 21.90 -24.20
C ASN A 705 15.90 22.17 -25.27
N LEU A 706 16.27 21.14 -26.03
CA LEU A 706 17.29 21.23 -27.08
C LEU A 706 16.87 22.17 -28.23
N LEU A 707 15.62 22.08 -28.69
CA LEU A 707 15.09 22.95 -29.75
C LEU A 707 14.92 24.41 -29.30
N SER A 708 14.69 24.63 -28.01
CA SER A 708 14.58 25.99 -27.45
C SER A 708 15.94 26.68 -27.36
N ALA A 709 17.03 25.93 -27.21
CA ALA A 709 18.40 26.46 -27.16
C ALA A 709 18.90 26.97 -28.53
N ARG A 710 18.30 26.50 -29.64
CA ARG A 710 18.66 26.88 -31.02
C ARG A 710 17.41 27.26 -31.83
N PRO A 711 16.78 28.42 -31.56
CA PRO A 711 15.55 28.83 -32.25
C PRO A 711 15.72 28.99 -33.76
N ASN A 712 16.92 29.36 -34.22
CA ASN A 712 17.25 29.56 -35.64
C ASN A 712 17.31 28.25 -36.45
N LEU A 713 17.32 27.09 -35.79
CA LEU A 713 17.36 25.76 -36.42
C LEU A 713 16.01 25.03 -36.35
N LYS A 714 14.95 25.68 -35.82
CA LYS A 714 13.59 25.11 -35.79
C LYS A 714 13.02 24.79 -37.18
N ASN A 715 13.55 25.43 -38.23
CA ASN A 715 13.13 25.29 -39.62
C ASN A 715 14.12 24.52 -40.52
N ILE A 716 15.18 23.91 -39.98
CA ILE A 716 15.97 22.99 -40.82
C ILE A 716 15.23 21.66 -40.87
N ASP A 717 14.60 21.46 -42.03
CA ASP A 717 14.00 20.22 -42.49
C ASP A 717 15.10 19.15 -42.65
N PHE A 718 15.51 18.55 -41.53
CA PHE A 718 16.45 17.43 -41.47
C PHE A 718 15.88 16.14 -42.10
N ASP A 719 14.64 16.17 -42.62
CA ASP A 719 14.02 15.06 -43.36
C ASP A 719 14.70 14.77 -44.71
N ARG A 720 15.58 15.65 -45.22
CA ARG A 720 16.23 15.45 -46.53
C ARG A 720 17.38 14.43 -46.56
N HIS A 721 17.87 13.91 -45.43
CA HIS A 721 18.99 12.95 -45.45
C HIS A 721 18.73 11.58 -44.79
N SER A 722 17.49 11.28 -44.42
CA SER A 722 17.12 9.94 -43.92
C SER A 722 15.95 9.27 -44.66
N GLN A 723 15.41 9.88 -45.72
CA GLN A 723 14.26 9.36 -46.47
C GLN A 723 14.55 8.77 -47.86
N SER A 724 15.79 8.43 -48.22
CA SER A 724 16.00 7.59 -49.42
C SER A 724 15.83 6.11 -49.05
N GLY A 725 14.59 5.62 -49.05
CA GLY A 725 14.34 4.18 -49.26
C GLY A 725 13.42 3.45 -48.28
N ARG A 726 12.63 4.13 -47.43
CA ARG A 726 11.57 3.43 -46.66
C ARG A 726 10.21 4.09 -46.84
N PRO A 727 9.19 3.35 -47.33
CA PRO A 727 7.85 3.90 -47.51
C PRO A 727 7.22 4.28 -46.17
N SER A 728 6.42 5.36 -46.19
CA SER A 728 5.76 5.92 -45.01
C SER A 728 4.87 4.89 -44.30
N LEU A 729 4.60 5.10 -43.00
CA LEU A 729 3.72 4.22 -42.22
C LEU A 729 2.32 4.12 -42.84
N HIS A 730 1.88 5.17 -43.54
CA HIS A 730 0.63 5.18 -44.29
C HIS A 730 0.71 4.27 -45.54
N ALA A 731 1.79 4.37 -46.31
CA ALA A 731 2.03 3.48 -47.47
C ALA A 731 2.23 2.01 -47.06
N ARG A 732 2.80 1.75 -45.88
CA ARG A 732 2.92 0.39 -45.32
C ARG A 732 1.59 -0.16 -44.82
N LYS A 733 0.76 0.67 -44.18
CA LYS A 733 -0.60 0.30 -43.79
C LYS A 733 -1.48 0.03 -45.01
N GLN A 734 -1.34 0.84 -46.07
CA GLN A 734 -2.11 0.69 -47.28
C GLN A 734 -1.73 -0.58 -48.06
N ARG A 735 -0.44 -0.90 -48.18
CA ARG A 735 -0.01 -2.20 -48.77
C ARG A 735 -0.42 -3.41 -47.95
N ALA A 736 -0.44 -3.32 -46.62
CA ALA A 736 -0.92 -4.40 -45.77
C ALA A 736 -2.44 -4.59 -45.92
N LEU A 737 -3.19 -3.49 -46.07
CA LEU A 737 -4.62 -3.53 -46.37
C LEU A 737 -4.88 -4.14 -47.77
N GLU A 738 -4.12 -3.73 -48.77
CA GLU A 738 -4.21 -4.25 -50.14
C GLU A 738 -3.85 -5.75 -50.21
N SER A 739 -2.92 -6.23 -49.37
CA SER A 739 -2.59 -7.67 -49.30
C SER A 739 -3.60 -8.52 -48.52
N GLU A 740 -4.42 -7.91 -47.67
CA GLU A 740 -5.49 -8.61 -46.94
C GLU A 740 -6.82 -8.61 -47.73
N LEU A 741 -6.97 -7.72 -48.71
CA LEU A 741 -8.18 -7.58 -49.52
C LEU A 741 -8.24 -8.51 -50.74
N ASP A 742 -7.17 -9.24 -51.09
CA ASP A 742 -7.19 -10.15 -52.25
C ASP A 742 -6.26 -11.38 -52.03
N PRO A 743 -6.84 -12.57 -51.75
CA PRO A 743 -6.89 -13.60 -52.80
C PRO A 743 -8.15 -14.50 -52.77
N ASN A 744 -9.31 -14.04 -52.29
CA ASN A 744 -10.52 -14.87 -52.19
C ASN A 744 -11.79 -14.27 -52.82
N LEU A 745 -11.69 -13.20 -53.61
CA LEU A 745 -12.84 -12.58 -54.29
C LEU A 745 -12.87 -12.76 -55.81
N SER A 746 -11.89 -13.43 -56.42
CA SER A 746 -11.86 -13.71 -57.86
C SER A 746 -12.30 -15.13 -58.26
N GLU A 747 -12.67 -16.01 -57.33
CA GLU A 747 -13.08 -17.42 -57.64
C GLU A 747 -14.56 -17.75 -57.34
N THR A 748 -15.41 -16.77 -57.02
CA THR A 748 -16.86 -17.02 -56.75
C THR A 748 -17.84 -16.23 -57.62
N CYS A 749 -17.36 -15.53 -58.66
CA CYS A 749 -18.24 -14.84 -59.63
C CYS A 749 -18.45 -15.56 -60.98
N ASP A 750 -17.90 -16.76 -61.18
CA ASP A 750 -18.03 -17.52 -62.44
C ASP A 750 -19.09 -18.65 -62.43
N ASN A 751 -19.95 -18.74 -61.40
CA ASN A 751 -21.00 -19.79 -61.32
C ASN A 751 -22.42 -19.25 -61.08
N VAL A 752 -22.76 -18.09 -61.64
CA VAL A 752 -24.14 -17.60 -61.70
C VAL A 752 -24.52 -17.17 -63.12
N ASP A 753 -24.20 -18.01 -64.10
CA ASP A 753 -24.86 -18.02 -65.42
C ASP A 753 -24.58 -19.38 -66.11
N SER A 754 -25.22 -20.45 -65.62
CA SER A 754 -25.58 -21.70 -66.35
C SER A 754 -26.50 -22.58 -65.52
#